data_AF-A0A480NYQ3-F1
#
_entry.id   AF-A0A480NYQ3-F1
#
_cell.length_a   1.000
_cell.length_b   1.000
_cell.length_c   1.000
_cell.angle_alpha   90.00
_cell.angle_beta   90.00
_cell.angle_gamma   90.00
#
_symmetry.space_group_name_H-M   'P 1'
#
loop_
_entity.id
_entity.type
_entity.pdbx_description
1 polymer ?
#
loop_
_entity_poly.entity_id
_entity_poly.type
_entity_poly.pdbx_seq_one_letter_code
_entity_poly.pdbx_strand_id
1 'polypeptide(L)'
;MEELKEVENYANRVCNLPEAKEAFSHGCEKESRQPRHEFKEFQLKPGVPVKEVEMCREGLSDIALSSPSEQTAHLLMERSTILRKLEFGDPKQESQRDLSHSLQKEFPQEKFEQIYQPLQREHQRHQEPAHQSRKNLSEMHDEDPGKDKTSQNCVERDLEHAARSLGTAREEICRLAAQEPQGQGEEQRKLDSAFEKSQLEVEKLKELLKELKENGSADLQKAKEHNRRLDEEILALRNRVRSLDSEKKVLGEEVERLRGEICDSPERKHLGNHSPGKTYRPSGDRTKSQPQEELQQLRQDLHRLQVLCSSAEKELRYERGKNLDLKQHNSLLQGESLKIKTELKQAQQKLLDSAKMCSSLTAEWKHCQQKIKELELEVLTQAQSGKSLSSLEEALAREKSNVAAAEEKISDLQQKLEHAHKVCLADTCILGKKQLEERIKEAMENEAKIKQNYQEEQQKRKLLHQNMNELQNQVKTLQDKERQLKMTNVQQQLRIQQQEAQLKELKNERRLCDEHLKSNQELSEKLSGLQQEKEALGRECGRLLKQLDVHVRNYNEKHQHHKAKLRRVRDHLGHEVEQRDERIRQLESDVRALKRQAEKEKEFQKQVIAQNDTLSLEKRKLREQLVRQEGIIDKNRWMLSSVQKRVLFLDQENKHFLENNLQLSQQIDLLERVVRSILIRRGEETTVSDIPEFEALNKIMPLPNSGKIRAISFSGPGLVESAKSLQETEEHTSEETVASPKSPRSLLCSQNSEAGCVKVASPKETYHIQE
;
A
#
# COMPACT_ATOMS: atom_id res chain seq x y z
N MET A 1 9.46 23.49 36.41
CA MET A 1 8.17 23.87 37.07
C MET A 1 7.21 24.43 36.04
N GLU A 2 7.54 25.51 35.33
CA GLU A 2 6.67 26.05 34.26
C GLU A 2 6.44 25.08 33.11
N GLU A 3 7.47 24.38 32.61
CA GLU A 3 7.34 23.37 31.55
C GLU A 3 6.27 22.30 31.86
N LEU A 4 6.16 21.86 33.13
CA LEU A 4 5.14 20.90 33.56
C LEU A 4 3.74 21.51 33.52
N LYS A 5 3.57 22.77 33.93
CA LYS A 5 2.31 23.51 33.77
C LYS A 5 1.96 23.74 32.30
N GLU A 6 2.94 23.89 31.42
CA GLU A 6 2.72 24.11 29.99
C GLU A 6 2.28 22.81 29.30
N VAL A 7 2.92 21.68 29.63
CA VAL A 7 2.47 20.33 29.23
C VAL A 7 1.08 20.01 29.79
N GLU A 8 0.80 20.34 31.05
CA GLU A 8 -0.53 20.15 31.67
C GLU A 8 -1.61 21.02 31.00
N ASN A 9 -1.30 22.29 30.69
CA ASN A 9 -2.19 23.15 29.90
C ASN A 9 -2.41 22.62 28.47
N TYR A 10 -1.39 22.04 27.84
CA TYR A 10 -1.53 21.43 26.52
C TYR A 10 -2.38 20.15 26.56
N ALA A 11 -2.15 19.29 27.56
CA ALA A 11 -2.96 18.09 27.79
C ALA A 11 -4.44 18.45 28.03
N ASN A 12 -4.73 19.41 28.90
CA ASN A 12 -6.10 19.88 29.15
C ASN A 12 -6.77 20.46 27.89
N ARG A 13 -6.03 21.18 27.03
CA ARG A 13 -6.55 21.65 25.73
C ARG A 13 -6.87 20.51 24.76
N VAL A 14 -6.08 19.43 24.77
CA VAL A 14 -6.33 18.23 23.96
C VAL A 14 -7.49 17.40 24.52
N CYS A 15 -7.64 17.31 25.85
CA CYS A 15 -8.73 16.59 26.51
C CYS A 15 -10.10 17.29 26.36
N ASN A 16 -10.14 18.63 26.29
CA ASN A 16 -11.39 19.39 26.14
C ASN A 16 -11.76 19.65 24.66
N LEU A 17 -10.87 19.28 23.72
CA LEU A 17 -11.07 19.41 22.27
C LEU A 17 -12.24 18.57 21.71
N PRO A 18 -12.58 17.37 22.25
CA PRO A 18 -13.79 16.64 21.88
C PRO A 18 -15.07 17.37 22.30
N GLU A 19 -15.17 17.84 23.55
CA GLU A 19 -16.35 18.56 24.06
C GLU A 19 -16.62 19.84 23.25
N ALA A 20 -15.56 20.59 22.91
CA ALA A 20 -15.66 21.76 22.04
C ALA A 20 -16.17 21.40 20.62
N LYS A 21 -15.78 20.24 20.09
CA LYS A 21 -16.28 19.74 18.79
C LYS A 21 -17.72 19.24 18.85
N GLU A 22 -18.12 18.59 19.93
CA GLU A 22 -19.51 18.15 20.13
C GLU A 22 -20.45 19.33 20.32
N ALA A 23 -20.04 20.34 21.11
CA ALA A 23 -20.78 21.59 21.24
C ALA A 23 -20.93 22.33 19.90
N PHE A 24 -19.87 22.41 19.09
CA PHE A 24 -19.92 22.98 17.76
C PHE A 24 -20.82 22.17 16.80
N SER A 25 -20.69 20.85 16.79
CA SER A 25 -21.52 19.94 15.99
C SER A 25 -23.01 20.06 16.33
N HIS A 26 -23.34 20.12 17.63
CA HIS A 26 -24.71 20.31 18.09
C HIS A 26 -25.23 21.73 17.76
N GLY A 27 -24.35 22.74 17.70
CA GLY A 27 -24.66 24.07 17.16
C GLY A 27 -25.07 24.00 15.69
N CYS A 28 -24.20 23.47 14.83
CA CYS A 28 -24.46 23.34 13.39
C CYS A 28 -25.67 22.45 13.07
N GLU A 29 -25.92 21.39 13.84
CA GLU A 29 -27.15 20.59 13.72
C GLU A 29 -28.40 21.41 14.05
N LYS A 30 -28.34 22.29 15.06
CA LYS A 30 -29.47 23.12 15.46
C LYS A 30 -29.77 24.19 14.42
N GLU A 31 -28.74 24.85 13.89
CA GLU A 31 -28.88 25.76 12.75
C GLU A 31 -29.40 25.04 11.50
N SER A 32 -28.89 23.85 11.15
CA SER A 32 -29.36 23.10 9.97
C SER A 32 -30.83 22.67 10.06
N ARG A 33 -31.36 22.46 11.28
CA ARG A 33 -32.77 22.12 11.49
C ARG A 33 -33.73 23.29 11.21
N GLN A 34 -33.28 24.54 11.30
CA GLN A 34 -34.13 25.72 11.18
C GLN A 34 -34.65 25.98 9.75
N PRO A 35 -33.80 26.13 8.69
CA PRO A 35 -34.30 26.27 7.32
C PRO A 35 -34.95 24.97 6.79
N ARG A 36 -34.65 23.81 7.39
CA ARG A 36 -35.36 22.55 7.09
C ARG A 36 -36.80 22.54 7.60
N HIS A 37 -37.13 23.34 8.62
CA HIS A 37 -38.50 23.53 9.10
C HIS A 37 -39.25 24.52 8.19
N GLU A 38 -38.63 25.66 7.88
CA GLU A 38 -39.17 26.66 6.95
C GLU A 38 -39.45 26.05 5.56
N PHE A 39 -38.52 25.24 5.03
CA PHE A 39 -38.70 24.56 3.73
C PHE A 39 -39.80 23.47 3.75
N LYS A 40 -40.18 22.93 4.92
CA LYS A 40 -41.37 22.07 5.06
C LYS A 40 -42.65 22.88 5.11
N GLU A 41 -42.63 24.04 5.76
CA GLU A 41 -43.79 24.93 5.86
C GLU A 41 -44.19 25.50 4.49
N PHE A 42 -43.21 25.82 3.64
CA PHE A 42 -43.46 26.22 2.24
C PHE A 42 -44.09 25.11 1.36
N GLN A 43 -44.00 23.82 1.71
CA GLN A 43 -44.61 22.73 0.95
C GLN A 43 -46.08 22.46 1.30
N LEU A 44 -46.64 23.11 2.33
CA LEU A 44 -47.97 22.81 2.89
C LEU A 44 -49.05 23.83 2.52
N LYS A 45 -48.83 24.67 1.49
CA LYS A 45 -49.85 25.60 0.93
C LYS A 45 -50.34 25.12 -0.45
N PRO A 46 -51.59 24.62 -0.58
CA PRO A 46 -52.13 24.20 -1.87
C PRO A 46 -52.42 25.39 -2.80
N GLY A 47 -51.71 25.44 -3.93
CA GLY A 47 -52.05 26.30 -5.07
C GLY A 47 -53.00 25.60 -6.05
N VAL A 48 -53.97 26.34 -6.58
CA VAL A 48 -55.02 25.91 -7.53
C VAL A 48 -54.42 25.19 -8.76
N PRO A 49 -55.04 24.11 -9.29
CA PRO A 49 -54.31 23.11 -10.09
C PRO A 49 -54.08 23.49 -11.56
N VAL A 50 -52.93 23.04 -12.08
CA VAL A 50 -52.67 22.91 -13.52
C VAL A 50 -53.63 21.87 -14.10
N LYS A 51 -54.53 22.27 -15.00
CA LYS A 51 -55.46 21.34 -15.68
C LYS A 51 -55.57 21.50 -17.21
N GLU A 52 -54.93 22.52 -17.78
CA GLU A 52 -54.93 22.75 -19.24
C GLU A 52 -53.87 21.93 -19.98
N VAL A 53 -52.73 21.64 -19.33
CA VAL A 53 -51.58 20.97 -19.97
C VAL A 53 -51.79 19.47 -20.16
N GLU A 54 -52.65 18.84 -19.35
CA GLU A 54 -52.80 17.37 -19.33
C GLU A 54 -53.66 16.84 -20.49
N MET A 55 -54.56 17.65 -21.05
CA MET A 55 -55.45 17.26 -22.15
C MET A 55 -54.74 17.16 -23.51
N CYS A 56 -53.55 17.75 -23.67
CA CYS A 56 -52.76 17.70 -24.91
C CYS A 56 -51.86 16.46 -25.01
N ARG A 57 -52.01 15.46 -24.13
CA ARG A 57 -51.09 14.31 -24.05
C ARG A 57 -51.67 12.97 -24.52
N GLU A 58 -52.99 12.89 -24.69
CA GLU A 58 -53.67 11.69 -25.19
C GLU A 58 -53.97 11.84 -26.68
N GLY A 59 -53.05 11.35 -27.54
CA GLY A 59 -53.26 11.27 -29.00
C GLY A 59 -51.99 11.23 -29.85
N LEU A 60 -50.88 11.82 -29.39
CA LEU A 60 -49.66 11.97 -30.19
C LEU A 60 -48.85 10.67 -30.41
N SER A 61 -49.19 9.58 -29.71
CA SER A 61 -48.47 8.30 -29.78
C SER A 61 -48.54 7.65 -31.17
N ASP A 62 -49.70 7.68 -31.82
CA ASP A 62 -49.97 6.90 -33.04
C ASP A 62 -49.54 7.63 -34.32
N ILE A 63 -49.40 8.97 -34.25
CA ILE A 63 -48.96 9.82 -35.36
C ILE A 63 -47.48 9.53 -35.74
N ALA A 64 -46.69 8.98 -34.82
CA ALA A 64 -45.30 8.62 -35.06
C ALA A 64 -45.11 7.46 -36.07
N LEU A 65 -46.19 6.76 -36.46
CA LEU A 65 -46.15 5.61 -37.37
C LEU A 65 -46.91 5.82 -38.70
N SER A 66 -47.62 6.94 -38.88
CA SER A 66 -48.35 7.26 -40.12
C SER A 66 -47.45 7.93 -41.18
N SER A 67 -47.91 7.99 -42.43
CA SER A 67 -47.13 8.55 -43.54
C SER A 67 -46.91 10.07 -43.39
N PRO A 68 -45.84 10.66 -43.97
CA PRO A 68 -45.62 12.11 -43.91
C PRO A 68 -46.78 12.96 -44.44
N SER A 69 -47.56 12.43 -45.39
CA SER A 69 -48.81 13.04 -45.87
C SER A 69 -49.92 13.03 -44.81
N GLU A 70 -50.08 11.94 -44.07
CA GLU A 70 -51.06 11.83 -42.98
C GLU A 70 -50.64 12.68 -41.78
N GLN A 71 -49.36 12.66 -41.41
CA GLN A 71 -48.79 13.54 -40.39
C GLN A 71 -49.05 15.01 -40.72
N THR A 72 -48.83 15.42 -41.98
CA THR A 72 -49.15 16.77 -42.46
C THR A 72 -50.65 17.06 -42.39
N ALA A 73 -51.51 16.12 -42.78
CA ALA A 73 -52.96 16.27 -42.71
C ALA A 73 -53.47 16.40 -41.25
N HIS A 74 -52.95 15.59 -40.33
CA HIS A 74 -53.25 15.68 -38.90
C HIS A 74 -52.82 17.02 -38.31
N LEU A 75 -51.59 17.47 -38.58
CA LEU A 75 -51.10 18.77 -38.11
C LEU A 75 -51.89 19.96 -38.69
N LEU A 76 -52.37 19.87 -39.94
CA LEU A 76 -53.28 20.86 -40.52
C LEU A 76 -54.69 20.80 -39.90
N MET A 77 -55.17 19.61 -39.54
CA MET A 77 -56.47 19.42 -38.88
C MET A 77 -56.45 19.93 -37.42
N GLU A 78 -55.38 19.66 -36.68
CA GLU A 78 -55.15 20.23 -35.35
C GLU A 78 -54.99 21.74 -35.43
N ARG A 79 -54.13 22.26 -36.33
CA ARG A 79 -53.93 23.71 -36.50
C ARG A 79 -55.24 24.43 -36.86
N SER A 80 -56.07 23.88 -37.72
CA SER A 80 -57.37 24.46 -38.07
C SER A 80 -58.43 24.30 -36.95
N THR A 81 -58.32 23.27 -36.12
CA THR A 81 -59.15 23.11 -34.90
C THR A 81 -58.73 24.09 -33.80
N ILE A 82 -57.43 24.32 -33.63
CA ILE A 82 -56.85 25.30 -32.70
C ILE A 82 -57.19 26.73 -33.17
N LEU A 83 -57.06 27.04 -34.47
CA LEU A 83 -57.50 28.32 -35.03
C LEU A 83 -59.01 28.56 -34.79
N ARG A 84 -59.86 27.55 -35.00
CA ARG A 84 -61.30 27.67 -34.71
C ARG A 84 -61.62 27.92 -33.23
N LYS A 85 -60.76 27.44 -32.30
CA LYS A 85 -60.83 27.74 -30.85
C LYS A 85 -60.22 29.10 -30.47
N LEU A 86 -59.46 29.74 -31.36
CA LEU A 86 -58.86 31.07 -31.15
C LEU A 86 -59.69 32.18 -31.82
N GLU A 87 -60.36 31.89 -32.93
CA GLU A 87 -61.31 32.80 -33.60
C GLU A 87 -62.63 32.93 -32.83
N PHE A 88 -63.00 31.90 -32.06
CA PHE A 88 -64.09 31.96 -31.06
C PHE A 88 -63.52 31.79 -29.65
N GLY A 89 -63.06 32.89 -29.05
CA GLY A 89 -62.65 32.91 -27.65
C GLY A 89 -63.81 32.58 -26.70
N ASP A 90 -63.56 31.72 -25.72
CA ASP A 90 -64.60 31.13 -24.87
C ASP A 90 -65.49 32.17 -24.14
N PRO A 91 -66.80 32.22 -24.40
CA PRO A 91 -67.74 32.95 -23.57
C PRO A 91 -67.95 32.19 -22.25
N LYS A 92 -67.76 32.85 -21.10
CA LYS A 92 -68.10 32.26 -19.79
C LYS A 92 -69.60 31.96 -19.74
N GLN A 93 -69.93 30.67 -19.76
CA GLN A 93 -71.30 30.18 -19.80
C GLN A 93 -71.94 30.22 -18.41
N GLU A 94 -73.11 30.86 -18.30
CA GLU A 94 -73.96 30.81 -17.11
C GLU A 94 -75.35 30.24 -17.46
N SER A 95 -75.79 29.26 -16.67
CA SER A 95 -77.16 28.73 -16.58
C SER A 95 -77.86 28.19 -17.85
N GLN A 96 -77.54 26.94 -18.19
CA GLN A 96 -78.51 25.84 -18.37
C GLN A 96 -79.95 26.18 -18.86
N ARG A 97 -80.25 25.85 -20.13
CA ARG A 97 -81.44 25.02 -20.48
C ARG A 97 -81.36 24.37 -21.86
N ASP A 98 -82.27 23.44 -22.10
CA ASP A 98 -82.15 22.33 -23.06
C ASP A 98 -82.86 22.57 -24.42
N LEU A 99 -82.73 21.54 -25.28
CA LEU A 99 -83.66 21.10 -26.33
C LEU A 99 -83.64 21.73 -27.74
N SER A 100 -83.10 20.91 -28.66
CA SER A 100 -83.77 20.41 -29.88
C SER A 100 -83.65 21.13 -31.25
N HIS A 101 -82.90 20.43 -32.13
CA HIS A 101 -83.26 20.01 -33.49
C HIS A 101 -83.29 20.95 -34.72
N SER A 102 -82.62 20.42 -35.75
CA SER A 102 -82.96 20.45 -37.19
C SER A 102 -82.58 21.65 -38.06
N LEU A 103 -81.38 21.54 -38.62
CA LEU A 103 -81.04 21.79 -40.03
C LEU A 103 -82.23 22.01 -41.00
N GLN A 104 -82.20 23.13 -41.74
CA GLN A 104 -82.33 23.09 -43.20
C GLN A 104 -81.64 24.31 -43.86
N LYS A 105 -81.37 24.21 -45.17
CA LYS A 105 -80.88 25.31 -46.04
C LYS A 105 -81.91 26.47 -46.01
N GLU A 106 -81.55 27.73 -46.22
CA GLU A 106 -80.77 28.28 -47.35
C GLU A 106 -80.13 29.65 -47.03
N PHE A 107 -79.15 30.10 -47.82
CA PHE A 107 -78.72 31.51 -47.92
C PHE A 107 -79.71 32.30 -48.83
N PRO A 108 -79.78 33.65 -48.83
CA PRO A 108 -78.77 34.61 -48.35
C PRO A 108 -79.29 35.90 -47.64
N GLN A 109 -78.34 36.80 -47.33
CA GLN A 109 -78.42 38.26 -47.53
C GLN A 109 -79.14 39.19 -46.51
N GLU A 110 -78.51 40.36 -46.30
CA GLU A 110 -78.94 41.62 -45.65
C GLU A 110 -79.04 41.75 -44.10
N LYS A 111 -78.31 42.76 -43.58
CA LYS A 111 -78.61 43.74 -42.49
C LYS A 111 -79.14 43.18 -41.15
N PHE A 112 -78.65 43.56 -39.96
CA PHE A 112 -78.08 44.82 -39.44
C PHE A 112 -76.88 44.47 -38.51
N GLU A 113 -75.75 45.20 -38.45
CA GLU A 113 -75.50 46.59 -38.00
C GLU A 113 -75.26 46.71 -36.48
N GLN A 114 -74.70 47.86 -36.05
CA GLN A 114 -74.24 48.18 -34.68
C GLN A 114 -72.88 47.54 -34.27
N ILE A 115 -72.23 48.13 -33.26
CA ILE A 115 -70.89 47.80 -32.73
C ILE A 115 -69.72 47.97 -33.72
N TYR A 116 -69.72 49.03 -34.54
CA TYR A 116 -68.48 49.69 -35.01
C TYR A 116 -68.70 51.20 -35.29
N GLN A 117 -68.87 51.97 -34.21
CA GLN A 117 -68.62 53.42 -34.16
C GLN A 117 -67.96 53.73 -32.80
N PRO A 118 -67.02 54.69 -32.68
CA PRO A 118 -66.75 55.79 -33.61
C PRO A 118 -65.27 55.91 -34.04
N LEU A 119 -64.97 55.70 -35.33
CA LEU A 119 -63.69 56.17 -35.90
C LEU A 119 -63.79 56.67 -37.36
N GLN A 120 -64.99 57.10 -37.79
CA GLN A 120 -65.21 57.59 -39.15
C GLN A 120 -66.39 58.58 -39.23
N ARG A 121 -66.23 59.79 -38.68
CA ARG A 121 -67.27 60.84 -38.75
C ARG A 121 -66.76 62.28 -38.97
N GLU A 122 -65.53 62.46 -39.45
CA GLU A 122 -64.91 63.79 -39.62
C GLU A 122 -64.14 63.98 -40.93
N HIS A 123 -64.42 63.19 -41.97
CA HIS A 123 -63.68 63.28 -43.26
C HIS A 123 -64.52 63.13 -44.54
N GLN A 124 -65.85 63.31 -44.46
CA GLN A 124 -66.70 63.37 -45.68
C GLN A 124 -67.90 64.32 -45.57
N ARG A 125 -67.63 65.53 -45.09
CA ARG A 125 -68.35 66.74 -45.49
C ARG A 125 -67.39 67.55 -46.37
N HIS A 126 -67.85 67.98 -47.55
CA HIS A 126 -67.16 68.88 -48.50
C HIS A 126 -66.17 68.26 -49.53
N GLN A 127 -66.70 67.35 -50.35
CA GLN A 127 -66.50 67.29 -51.81
C GLN A 127 -67.86 66.85 -52.41
N GLU A 128 -68.37 67.28 -53.56
CA GLU A 128 -68.05 68.31 -54.58
C GLU A 128 -69.34 68.45 -55.45
N PRO A 129 -69.43 69.11 -56.65
CA PRO A 129 -68.55 70.08 -57.31
C PRO A 129 -69.27 71.38 -57.74
N ALA A 130 -68.52 72.37 -58.25
CA ALA A 130 -68.91 73.21 -59.42
C ALA A 130 -67.75 74.14 -59.87
N HIS A 131 -67.37 74.08 -61.15
CA HIS A 131 -66.50 75.09 -61.79
C HIS A 131 -67.30 75.99 -62.73
N GLN A 132 -67.33 77.31 -62.45
CA GLN A 132 -67.59 78.48 -63.34
C GLN A 132 -67.91 79.71 -62.45
N SER A 133 -67.62 80.97 -62.81
CA SER A 133 -66.65 81.53 -63.77
C SER A 133 -66.47 83.05 -63.50
N ARG A 134 -65.24 83.56 -63.67
CA ARG A 134 -64.84 84.96 -63.96
C ARG A 134 -65.61 86.17 -63.39
N LYS A 135 -64.85 86.99 -62.64
CA LYS A 135 -64.66 88.46 -62.77
C LYS A 135 -65.78 89.48 -62.46
N ASN A 136 -65.45 90.32 -61.47
CA ASN A 136 -65.35 91.80 -61.53
C ASN A 136 -66.56 92.74 -61.22
N LEU A 137 -66.29 93.61 -60.23
CA LEU A 137 -66.42 95.09 -60.23
C LEU A 137 -67.78 95.78 -60.48
N SER A 138 -68.29 96.44 -59.42
CA SER A 138 -68.61 97.90 -59.37
C SER A 138 -68.99 98.25 -57.91
N GLU A 139 -68.18 98.99 -57.13
CA GLU A 139 -68.07 100.47 -57.05
C GLU A 139 -69.03 101.13 -56.05
N MET A 140 -68.48 101.89 -55.09
CA MET A 140 -68.85 103.30 -54.84
C MET A 140 -67.83 104.00 -53.89
N HIS A 141 -67.01 104.87 -54.49
CA HIS A 141 -66.60 106.22 -54.05
C HIS A 141 -65.94 106.52 -52.68
N ASP A 142 -64.64 106.84 -52.78
CA ASP A 142 -63.98 108.14 -52.47
C ASP A 142 -63.47 108.53 -51.04
N GLU A 143 -62.41 109.37 -51.08
CA GLU A 143 -61.74 110.21 -50.05
C GLU A 143 -60.90 109.57 -48.90
N ASP A 144 -59.59 109.41 -49.18
CA ASP A 144 -58.42 109.85 -48.35
C ASP A 144 -58.22 109.30 -46.89
N PRO A 145 -57.21 109.76 -46.11
CA PRO A 145 -55.78 109.43 -46.22
C PRO A 145 -55.26 108.32 -45.28
N GLY A 146 -54.05 107.84 -45.58
CA GLY A 146 -53.40 106.64 -45.02
C GLY A 146 -53.19 106.51 -43.51
N LYS A 147 -52.99 105.24 -43.09
CA LYS A 147 -52.66 104.82 -41.70
C LYS A 147 -52.04 103.41 -41.60
N ASP A 148 -50.80 103.25 -42.06
CA ASP A 148 -50.00 102.06 -41.73
C ASP A 148 -49.62 102.05 -40.24
N LYS A 149 -50.40 101.33 -39.44
CA LYS A 149 -50.07 100.99 -38.02
C LYS A 149 -50.95 99.91 -37.39
N THR A 150 -52.16 99.69 -37.90
CA THR A 150 -53.12 98.74 -37.27
C THR A 150 -52.81 97.27 -37.61
N SER A 151 -52.41 96.98 -38.85
CA SER A 151 -52.19 95.62 -39.36
C SER A 151 -50.92 94.92 -38.83
N GLN A 152 -50.01 95.67 -38.20
CA GLN A 152 -48.81 95.10 -37.59
C GLN A 152 -49.10 94.55 -36.17
N ASN A 153 -50.04 95.19 -35.47
CA ASN A 153 -50.42 94.90 -34.09
C ASN A 153 -51.20 93.58 -33.89
N CYS A 154 -51.62 92.86 -34.94
CA CYS A 154 -52.14 91.50 -34.83
C CYS A 154 -51.01 90.47 -34.93
N VAL A 155 -50.25 90.49 -36.03
CA VAL A 155 -49.15 89.56 -36.30
C VAL A 155 -48.12 89.54 -35.16
N GLU A 156 -47.81 90.70 -34.57
CA GLU A 156 -46.89 90.82 -33.45
C GLU A 156 -47.39 90.12 -32.17
N ARG A 157 -48.69 90.18 -31.87
CA ARG A 157 -49.29 89.45 -30.72
C ARG A 157 -49.37 87.95 -30.96
N ASP A 158 -49.65 87.52 -32.19
CA ASP A 158 -49.70 86.09 -32.53
C ASP A 158 -48.30 85.46 -32.47
N LEU A 159 -47.27 86.20 -32.92
CA LEU A 159 -45.86 85.85 -32.77
C LEU A 159 -45.43 85.81 -31.29
N GLU A 160 -45.80 86.79 -30.47
CA GLU A 160 -45.51 86.76 -29.04
C GLU A 160 -46.20 85.58 -28.33
N HIS A 161 -47.45 85.27 -28.67
CA HIS A 161 -48.17 84.13 -28.08
C HIS A 161 -47.49 82.79 -28.46
N ALA A 162 -47.11 82.63 -29.72
CA ALA A 162 -46.34 81.47 -30.17
C ALA A 162 -44.96 81.38 -29.49
N ALA A 163 -44.24 82.49 -29.34
CA ALA A 163 -42.94 82.55 -28.67
C ALA A 163 -43.02 82.20 -27.18
N ARG A 164 -44.06 82.68 -26.46
CA ARG A 164 -44.30 82.32 -25.05
C ARG A 164 -44.61 80.83 -24.89
N SER A 165 -45.45 80.28 -25.77
CA SER A 165 -45.80 78.85 -25.78
C SER A 165 -44.58 77.94 -26.07
N LEU A 166 -43.73 78.33 -27.03
CA LEU A 166 -42.44 77.66 -27.30
C LEU A 166 -41.45 77.79 -26.13
N GLY A 167 -41.49 78.92 -25.41
CA GLY A 167 -40.73 79.12 -24.17
C GLY A 167 -41.13 78.12 -23.09
N THR A 168 -42.42 78.06 -22.73
CA THR A 168 -42.92 77.12 -21.72
C THR A 168 -42.70 75.66 -22.12
N ALA A 169 -42.88 75.31 -23.39
CA ALA A 169 -42.60 73.96 -23.88
C ALA A 169 -41.11 73.60 -23.79
N ARG A 170 -40.20 74.53 -24.08
CA ARG A 170 -38.75 74.32 -23.89
C ARG A 170 -38.36 74.17 -22.43
N GLU A 171 -38.89 75.00 -21.54
CA GLU A 171 -38.65 74.87 -20.11
C GLU A 171 -39.16 73.53 -19.55
N GLU A 172 -40.31 73.05 -20.03
CA GLU A 172 -40.87 71.75 -19.67
C GLU A 172 -39.99 70.57 -20.15
N ILE A 173 -39.53 70.62 -21.41
CA ILE A 173 -38.57 69.64 -21.96
C ILE A 173 -37.26 69.65 -21.16
N CYS A 174 -36.74 70.84 -20.81
CA CYS A 174 -35.55 70.97 -19.96
C CYS A 174 -35.76 70.46 -18.53
N ARG A 175 -36.95 70.63 -17.94
CA ARG A 175 -37.30 70.03 -16.63
C ARG A 175 -37.31 68.51 -16.69
N LEU A 176 -37.89 67.91 -17.73
CA LEU A 176 -37.96 66.46 -17.90
C LEU A 176 -36.56 65.86 -18.13
N ALA A 177 -35.77 66.42 -19.05
CA ALA A 177 -34.40 65.98 -19.32
C ALA A 177 -33.46 66.11 -18.09
N ALA A 178 -33.77 67.00 -17.15
CA ALA A 178 -33.01 67.15 -15.89
C ALA A 178 -33.39 66.11 -14.81
N GLN A 179 -34.52 65.40 -14.94
CA GLN A 179 -34.98 64.41 -13.95
C GLN A 179 -34.54 62.97 -14.26
N GLU A 180 -34.29 62.63 -15.54
CA GLU A 180 -33.92 61.26 -15.94
C GLU A 180 -32.55 60.72 -15.45
N PRO A 181 -31.46 61.50 -15.25
CA PRO A 181 -30.13 60.92 -15.03
C PRO A 181 -29.92 60.30 -13.63
N GLN A 182 -30.80 60.56 -12.66
CA GLN A 182 -30.56 60.18 -11.27
C GLN A 182 -30.96 58.73 -10.93
N GLY A 183 -31.99 58.17 -11.59
CA GLY A 183 -32.43 56.79 -11.34
C GLY A 183 -31.50 55.74 -11.96
N GLN A 184 -31.17 55.91 -13.25
CA GLN A 184 -30.37 54.96 -14.01
C GLN A 184 -28.97 54.74 -13.41
N GLY A 185 -28.37 55.77 -12.82
CA GLY A 185 -27.06 55.68 -12.17
C GLY A 185 -27.04 54.77 -10.93
N GLU A 186 -28.17 54.60 -10.23
CA GLU A 186 -28.26 53.63 -9.14
C GLU A 186 -28.53 52.22 -9.62
N GLU A 187 -29.39 52.04 -10.63
CA GLU A 187 -29.68 50.72 -11.19
C GLU A 187 -28.45 50.13 -11.89
N GLN A 188 -27.70 50.95 -12.63
CA GLN A 188 -26.41 50.54 -13.20
C GLN A 188 -25.44 50.09 -12.10
N ARG A 189 -25.25 50.88 -11.03
CA ARG A 189 -24.40 50.48 -9.89
C ARG A 189 -24.87 49.20 -9.19
N LYS A 190 -26.19 48.98 -9.10
CA LYS A 190 -26.76 47.73 -8.55
C LYS A 190 -26.41 46.55 -9.45
N LEU A 191 -26.59 46.68 -10.77
CA LEU A 191 -26.20 45.70 -11.79
C LEU A 191 -24.68 45.41 -11.78
N ASP A 192 -23.84 46.45 -11.78
CA ASP A 192 -22.38 46.33 -11.71
C ASP A 192 -21.94 45.57 -10.44
N SER A 193 -22.54 45.90 -9.29
CA SER A 193 -22.25 45.20 -8.02
C SER A 193 -22.75 43.76 -7.98
N ALA A 194 -23.79 43.43 -8.75
CA ALA A 194 -24.28 42.06 -8.90
C ALA A 194 -23.38 41.26 -9.85
N PHE A 195 -22.95 41.88 -10.96
CA PHE A 195 -22.02 41.31 -11.91
C PHE A 195 -20.66 40.99 -11.26
N GLU A 196 -20.09 41.90 -10.47
CA GLU A 196 -18.88 41.65 -9.67
C GLU A 196 -19.06 40.49 -8.69
N LYS A 197 -20.17 40.43 -7.96
CA LYS A 197 -20.46 39.28 -7.06
C LYS A 197 -20.54 37.96 -7.82
N SER A 198 -21.21 37.93 -8.98
CA SER A 198 -21.29 36.75 -9.82
C SER A 198 -19.94 36.36 -10.45
N GLN A 199 -19.08 37.32 -10.82
CA GLN A 199 -17.71 37.02 -11.23
C GLN A 199 -16.92 36.37 -10.09
N LEU A 200 -16.98 36.94 -8.88
CA LEU A 200 -16.25 36.46 -7.70
C LEU A 200 -16.76 35.08 -7.22
N GLU A 201 -18.05 34.80 -7.40
CA GLU A 201 -18.62 33.46 -7.19
C GLU A 201 -18.19 32.46 -8.27
N VAL A 202 -18.16 32.87 -9.54
CA VAL A 202 -17.62 32.06 -10.65
C VAL A 202 -16.12 31.76 -10.45
N GLU A 203 -15.33 32.69 -9.90
CA GLU A 203 -13.93 32.46 -9.55
C GLU A 203 -13.80 31.40 -8.45
N LYS A 204 -14.56 31.51 -7.35
CA LYS A 204 -14.61 30.49 -6.29
C LYS A 204 -15.03 29.12 -6.81
N LEU A 205 -15.98 29.06 -7.74
CA LEU A 205 -16.41 27.82 -8.38
C LEU A 205 -15.33 27.23 -9.30
N LYS A 206 -14.52 28.05 -9.99
CA LYS A 206 -13.33 27.56 -10.74
C LYS A 206 -12.27 26.99 -9.78
N GLU A 207 -12.01 27.66 -8.66
CA GLU A 207 -11.04 27.23 -7.64
C GLU A 207 -11.46 25.88 -7.03
N LEU A 208 -12.71 25.76 -6.57
CA LEU A 208 -13.26 24.49 -6.06
C LEU A 208 -13.28 23.38 -7.13
N LEU A 209 -13.54 23.72 -8.40
CA LEU A 209 -13.47 22.74 -9.51
C LEU A 209 -12.02 22.26 -9.74
N LYS A 210 -11.03 23.14 -9.59
CA LYS A 210 -9.61 22.80 -9.66
C LYS A 210 -9.21 21.91 -8.49
N GLU A 211 -9.53 22.28 -7.25
CA GLU A 211 -9.28 21.45 -6.06
C GLU A 211 -9.93 20.07 -6.18
N LEU A 212 -11.19 19.99 -6.64
CA LEU A 212 -11.90 18.72 -6.83
C LEU A 212 -11.22 17.84 -7.89
N LYS A 213 -10.73 18.45 -8.97
CA LYS A 213 -10.00 17.77 -10.06
C LYS A 213 -8.63 17.27 -9.59
N GLU A 214 -7.90 18.07 -8.81
CA GLU A 214 -6.60 17.70 -8.24
C GLU A 214 -6.76 16.56 -7.22
N ASN A 215 -7.65 16.71 -6.23
CA ASN A 215 -7.96 15.66 -5.26
C ASN A 215 -8.45 14.36 -5.92
N GLY A 216 -9.40 14.45 -6.86
CA GLY A 216 -9.91 13.29 -7.60
C GLY A 216 -8.83 12.60 -8.45
N SER A 217 -7.84 13.35 -8.96
CA SER A 217 -6.69 12.76 -9.66
C SER A 217 -5.72 12.06 -8.70
N ALA A 218 -5.48 12.64 -7.53
CA ALA A 218 -4.62 12.06 -6.49
C ALA A 218 -5.22 10.77 -5.91
N ASP A 219 -6.53 10.73 -5.64
CA ASP A 219 -7.21 9.53 -5.16
C ASP A 219 -7.29 8.43 -6.23
N LEU A 220 -7.47 8.80 -7.50
CA LEU A 220 -7.34 7.86 -8.62
C LEU A 220 -5.91 7.29 -8.74
N GLN A 221 -4.88 8.09 -8.45
CA GLN A 221 -3.48 7.62 -8.43
C GLN A 221 -3.22 6.68 -7.24
N LYS A 222 -3.71 7.01 -6.03
CA LYS A 222 -3.67 6.11 -4.84
C LYS A 222 -4.36 4.78 -5.14
N ALA A 223 -5.55 4.80 -5.75
CA ALA A 223 -6.30 3.59 -6.09
C ALA A 223 -5.59 2.73 -7.15
N LYS A 224 -4.95 3.34 -8.16
CA LYS A 224 -4.12 2.62 -9.15
C LYS A 224 -2.90 1.96 -8.50
N GLU A 225 -2.20 2.68 -7.63
CA GLU A 225 -1.03 2.15 -6.91
C GLU A 225 -1.41 1.02 -5.94
N HIS A 226 -2.55 1.14 -5.24
CA HIS A 226 -3.09 0.07 -4.42
C HIS A 226 -3.42 -1.19 -5.24
N ASN A 227 -4.07 -1.03 -6.39
CA ASN A 227 -4.37 -2.15 -7.28
C ASN A 227 -3.10 -2.79 -7.84
N ARG A 228 -2.08 -2.00 -8.22
CA ARG A 228 -0.77 -2.52 -8.66
C ARG A 228 -0.12 -3.39 -7.58
N ARG A 229 -0.16 -2.98 -6.31
CA ARG A 229 0.33 -3.78 -5.18
C ARG A 229 -0.44 -5.08 -5.01
N LEU A 230 -1.78 -5.04 -5.12
CA LEU A 230 -2.60 -6.25 -5.09
C LEU A 230 -2.27 -7.20 -6.25
N ASP A 231 -2.05 -6.69 -7.47
CA ASP A 231 -1.63 -7.53 -8.61
C ASP A 231 -0.25 -8.15 -8.39
N GLU A 232 0.70 -7.41 -7.81
CA GLU A 232 2.03 -7.90 -7.42
C GLU A 232 1.95 -8.97 -6.32
N GLU A 233 1.12 -8.77 -5.30
CA GLU A 233 0.84 -9.77 -4.24
C GLU A 233 0.14 -11.02 -4.80
N ILE A 234 -0.86 -10.85 -5.67
CA ILE A 234 -1.54 -11.96 -6.36
C ILE A 234 -0.56 -12.74 -7.22
N LEU A 235 0.37 -12.08 -7.91
CA LEU A 235 1.42 -12.73 -8.68
C LEU A 235 2.38 -13.51 -7.77
N ALA A 236 2.83 -12.91 -6.66
CA ALA A 236 3.70 -13.56 -5.67
C ALA A 236 3.02 -14.79 -5.02
N LEU A 237 1.75 -14.68 -4.64
CA LEU A 237 0.96 -15.78 -4.10
C LEU A 237 0.77 -16.89 -5.13
N ARG A 238 0.42 -16.56 -6.39
CA ARG A 238 0.35 -17.55 -7.49
C ARG A 238 1.69 -18.24 -7.73
N ASN A 239 2.81 -17.53 -7.58
CA ASN A 239 4.15 -18.11 -7.71
C ASN A 239 4.46 -19.05 -6.53
N ARG A 240 4.12 -18.68 -5.29
CA ARG A 240 4.30 -19.56 -4.12
C ARG A 240 3.40 -20.78 -4.16
N VAL A 241 2.16 -20.67 -4.66
CA VAL A 241 1.28 -21.83 -4.89
C VAL A 241 1.91 -22.80 -5.89
N ARG A 242 2.37 -22.34 -7.07
CA ARG A 242 3.05 -23.23 -8.04
C ARG A 242 4.32 -23.88 -7.47
N SER A 243 5.06 -23.17 -6.62
CA SER A 243 6.19 -23.73 -5.86
C SER A 243 5.73 -24.85 -4.90
N LEU A 244 4.70 -24.61 -4.10
CA LEU A 244 4.13 -25.59 -3.17
C LEU A 244 3.53 -26.81 -3.89
N ASP A 245 2.90 -26.62 -5.04
CA ASP A 245 2.38 -27.72 -5.87
C ASP A 245 3.53 -28.57 -6.45
N SER A 246 4.65 -27.95 -6.85
CA SER A 246 5.84 -28.70 -7.28
C SER A 246 6.53 -29.47 -6.14
N GLU A 247 6.59 -28.87 -4.94
CA GLU A 247 7.10 -29.48 -3.71
C GLU A 247 6.22 -30.68 -3.31
N LYS A 248 4.89 -30.50 -3.33
CA LYS A 248 3.89 -31.55 -3.11
C LYS A 248 3.96 -32.66 -4.16
N LYS A 249 4.26 -32.37 -5.43
CA LYS A 249 4.44 -33.37 -6.48
C LYS A 249 5.66 -34.26 -6.20
N VAL A 250 6.80 -33.66 -5.87
CA VAL A 250 8.02 -34.41 -5.50
C VAL A 250 7.80 -35.25 -4.24
N LEU A 251 7.13 -34.72 -3.21
CA LEU A 251 6.78 -35.49 -2.02
C LEU A 251 5.78 -36.62 -2.31
N GLY A 252 4.88 -36.44 -3.28
CA GLY A 252 3.99 -37.49 -3.76
C GLY A 252 4.74 -38.61 -4.48
N GLU A 253 5.70 -38.26 -5.33
CA GLU A 253 6.58 -39.19 -6.05
C GLU A 253 7.49 -39.98 -5.09
N GLU A 254 8.03 -39.31 -4.05
CA GLU A 254 8.78 -39.94 -2.97
C GLU A 254 7.92 -40.95 -2.19
N VAL A 255 6.67 -40.59 -1.86
CA VAL A 255 5.71 -41.46 -1.17
C VAL A 255 5.24 -42.64 -2.04
N GLU A 256 5.12 -42.47 -3.36
CA GLU A 256 4.89 -43.57 -4.30
C GLU A 256 6.10 -44.51 -4.39
N ARG A 257 7.34 -43.97 -4.45
CA ARG A 257 8.55 -44.79 -4.47
C ARG A 257 8.69 -45.62 -3.20
N LEU A 258 8.53 -45.00 -2.02
CA LEU A 258 8.53 -45.69 -0.73
C LEU A 258 7.38 -46.70 -0.60
N ARG A 259 6.21 -46.44 -1.21
CA ARG A 259 5.12 -47.42 -1.29
C ARG A 259 5.49 -48.62 -2.16
N GLY A 260 6.15 -48.40 -3.29
CA GLY A 260 6.70 -49.46 -4.13
C GLY A 260 7.73 -50.32 -3.38
N GLU A 261 8.71 -49.68 -2.74
CA GLU A 261 9.73 -50.34 -1.91
C GLU A 261 9.12 -51.22 -0.80
N ILE A 262 7.99 -50.82 -0.23
CA ILE A 262 7.23 -51.61 0.76
C ILE A 262 6.45 -52.77 0.11
N CYS A 263 5.88 -52.56 -1.08
CA CYS A 263 5.09 -53.57 -1.80
C CYS A 263 5.94 -54.65 -2.50
N ASP A 264 7.16 -54.32 -2.93
CA ASP A 264 8.06 -55.23 -3.65
C ASP A 264 8.87 -56.17 -2.72
N SER A 265 8.69 -56.06 -1.39
CA SER A 265 9.31 -56.98 -0.42
C SER A 265 8.59 -58.36 -0.39
N PRO A 266 9.23 -59.47 -0.82
CA PRO A 266 8.52 -60.71 -1.10
C PRO A 266 8.52 -61.69 0.09
N GLU A 267 7.82 -61.37 1.18
CA GLU A 267 7.62 -62.33 2.27
C GLU A 267 6.22 -62.28 2.92
N ARG A 268 5.76 -63.43 3.43
CA ARG A 268 4.56 -63.60 4.30
C ARG A 268 3.18 -63.40 3.62
N LYS A 269 2.98 -64.10 2.51
CA LYS A 269 1.77 -64.94 2.44
C LYS A 269 1.97 -66.14 3.37
N HIS A 270 0.98 -66.43 4.24
CA HIS A 270 0.56 -67.74 4.78
C HIS A 270 0.05 -67.66 6.23
N LEU A 271 -1.13 -68.27 6.46
CA LEU A 271 -1.75 -68.62 7.75
C LEU A 271 -2.12 -67.43 8.69
N GLY A 272 -3.36 -67.24 9.12
CA GLY A 272 -4.59 -68.02 8.91
C GLY A 272 -4.96 -68.93 10.08
N ASN A 273 -5.54 -68.33 11.12
CA ASN A 273 -6.28 -68.94 12.24
C ASN A 273 -5.51 -69.81 13.26
N HIS A 274 -6.20 -70.04 14.39
CA HIS A 274 -5.89 -70.92 15.54
C HIS A 274 -5.04 -70.38 16.70
N SER A 275 -5.74 -70.11 17.82
CA SER A 275 -5.27 -70.40 19.19
C SER A 275 -5.57 -71.88 19.52
N PRO A 276 -5.08 -72.48 20.63
CA PRO A 276 -4.25 -71.93 21.72
C PRO A 276 -2.96 -72.74 22.03
N GLY A 277 -2.10 -72.25 22.94
CA GLY A 277 -1.03 -73.06 23.54
C GLY A 277 -0.15 -72.35 24.57
N LYS A 278 0.00 -72.93 25.78
CA LYS A 278 1.09 -72.62 26.75
C LYS A 278 2.31 -73.49 26.36
N THR A 279 3.58 -73.15 26.62
CA THR A 279 4.22 -72.99 27.95
C THR A 279 5.69 -72.52 27.74
N TYR A 280 6.41 -72.20 28.83
CA TYR A 280 7.87 -71.95 28.94
C TYR A 280 8.43 -70.54 28.65
N ARG A 281 8.33 -69.71 29.70
CA ARG A 281 9.38 -68.80 30.22
C ARG A 281 10.59 -69.63 30.76
N PRO A 282 11.75 -69.07 31.20
CA PRO A 282 12.02 -67.64 31.52
C PRO A 282 13.40 -67.04 31.08
N SER A 283 13.40 -65.74 30.77
CA SER A 283 14.42 -64.71 31.10
C SER A 283 14.00 -63.40 30.39
N GLY A 284 14.14 -62.17 30.91
CA GLY A 284 14.53 -61.66 32.23
C GLY A 284 13.83 -60.30 32.45
N ASP A 285 14.21 -59.50 33.44
CA ASP A 285 13.53 -58.23 33.76
C ASP A 285 13.65 -57.15 32.69
N ARG A 286 12.50 -56.56 32.28
CA ARG A 286 12.23 -55.10 32.37
C ARG A 286 10.74 -54.82 32.65
N THR A 287 10.52 -53.68 33.30
CA THR A 287 9.30 -52.94 33.64
C THR A 287 8.00 -53.25 32.87
N LYS A 288 6.92 -53.55 33.61
CA LYS A 288 5.54 -53.68 33.08
C LYS A 288 4.82 -52.35 32.76
N SER A 289 5.47 -51.19 32.91
CA SER A 289 4.79 -49.89 32.92
C SER A 289 4.73 -49.18 31.57
N GLN A 290 5.74 -49.35 30.70
CA GLN A 290 5.88 -48.62 29.42
C GLN A 290 4.62 -48.64 28.53
N PRO A 291 3.96 -49.77 28.23
CA PRO A 291 2.79 -49.77 27.34
C PRO A 291 1.58 -49.01 27.90
N GLN A 292 1.52 -48.84 29.23
CA GLN A 292 0.47 -48.08 29.90
C GLN A 292 0.81 -46.59 29.97
N GLU A 293 2.10 -46.25 30.17
CA GLU A 293 2.62 -44.89 30.05
C GLU A 293 2.40 -44.34 28.63
N GLU A 294 2.70 -45.12 27.59
CA GLU A 294 2.47 -44.77 26.17
C GLU A 294 0.97 -44.55 25.88
N LEU A 295 0.08 -45.43 26.37
CA LEU A 295 -1.37 -45.26 26.23
C LEU A 295 -1.90 -44.04 27.00
N GLN A 296 -1.25 -43.66 28.10
CA GLN A 296 -1.63 -42.49 28.89
C GLN A 296 -1.13 -41.19 28.24
N GLN A 297 0.07 -41.20 27.65
CA GLN A 297 0.62 -40.13 26.82
C GLN A 297 -0.26 -39.89 25.58
N LEU A 298 -0.60 -40.95 24.83
CA LEU A 298 -1.44 -40.85 23.63
C LEU A 298 -2.83 -40.26 23.94
N ARG A 299 -3.39 -40.53 25.13
CA ARG A 299 -4.65 -39.92 25.60
C ARG A 299 -4.50 -38.43 25.92
N GLN A 300 -3.37 -38.02 26.49
CA GLN A 300 -3.06 -36.60 26.73
C GLN A 300 -2.85 -35.85 25.42
N ASP A 301 -2.13 -36.45 24.46
CA ASP A 301 -1.91 -35.85 23.13
C ASP A 301 -3.21 -35.76 22.32
N LEU A 302 -4.07 -36.78 22.37
CA LEU A 302 -5.41 -36.72 21.78
C LEU A 302 -6.25 -35.58 22.37
N HIS A 303 -6.24 -35.43 23.71
CA HIS A 303 -6.96 -34.35 24.37
C HIS A 303 -6.38 -32.96 24.01
N ARG A 304 -5.06 -32.84 23.96
CA ARG A 304 -4.34 -31.63 23.55
C ARG A 304 -4.65 -31.24 22.10
N LEU A 305 -4.70 -32.21 21.19
CA LEU A 305 -5.15 -32.02 19.81
C LEU A 305 -6.63 -31.61 19.76
N GLN A 306 -7.50 -32.21 20.56
CA GLN A 306 -8.92 -31.85 20.62
C GLN A 306 -9.13 -30.40 21.10
N VAL A 307 -8.34 -29.94 22.08
CA VAL A 307 -8.34 -28.53 22.52
C VAL A 307 -7.81 -27.60 21.43
N LEU A 308 -6.74 -27.97 20.73
CA LEU A 308 -6.21 -27.18 19.60
C LEU A 308 -7.20 -27.07 18.44
N CYS A 309 -7.86 -28.17 18.05
CA CYS A 309 -8.94 -28.17 17.06
C CYS A 309 -10.12 -27.30 17.51
N SER A 310 -10.52 -27.39 18.79
CA SER A 310 -11.56 -26.53 19.37
C SER A 310 -11.20 -25.05 19.38
N SER A 311 -9.90 -24.71 19.44
CA SER A 311 -9.41 -23.34 19.33
C SER A 311 -9.38 -22.88 17.87
N ALA A 312 -8.88 -23.70 16.95
CA ALA A 312 -8.86 -23.41 15.52
C ALA A 312 -10.28 -23.25 14.94
N GLU A 313 -11.25 -24.04 15.44
CA GLU A 313 -12.66 -23.86 15.10
C GLU A 313 -13.23 -22.52 15.58
N LYS A 314 -12.84 -22.04 16.77
CA LYS A 314 -13.28 -20.73 17.27
C LYS A 314 -12.69 -19.60 16.41
N GLU A 315 -11.41 -19.70 16.07
CA GLU A 315 -10.73 -18.74 15.19
C GLU A 315 -11.37 -18.71 13.79
N LEU A 316 -11.66 -19.89 13.20
CA LEU A 316 -12.37 -20.01 11.93
C LEU A 316 -13.80 -19.46 12.00
N ARG A 317 -14.48 -19.52 13.15
CA ARG A 317 -15.80 -18.88 13.34
C ARG A 317 -15.67 -17.36 13.46
N TYR A 318 -14.65 -16.86 14.15
CA TYR A 318 -14.36 -15.43 14.29
C TYR A 318 -14.03 -14.77 12.94
N GLU A 319 -13.07 -15.32 12.18
CA GLU A 319 -12.73 -14.81 10.85
C GLU A 319 -13.87 -14.99 9.84
N ARG A 320 -14.75 -16.01 9.99
CA ARG A 320 -15.99 -16.09 9.19
C ARG A 320 -16.97 -14.97 9.53
N GLY A 321 -17.13 -14.60 10.80
CA GLY A 321 -17.95 -13.46 11.23
C GLY A 321 -17.43 -12.15 10.62
N LYS A 322 -16.16 -11.84 10.86
CA LYS A 322 -15.44 -10.70 10.28
C LYS A 322 -15.51 -10.66 8.74
N ASN A 323 -15.49 -11.81 8.07
CA ASN A 323 -15.67 -11.90 6.61
C ASN A 323 -17.12 -11.62 6.17
N LEU A 324 -18.13 -11.95 6.98
CA LEU A 324 -19.52 -11.54 6.75
C LEU A 324 -19.70 -10.04 6.97
N ASP A 325 -19.09 -9.46 8.00
CA ASP A 325 -19.15 -8.02 8.28
C ASP A 325 -18.49 -7.23 7.14
N LEU A 326 -17.31 -7.66 6.67
CA LEU A 326 -16.66 -7.10 5.49
C LEU A 326 -17.49 -7.25 4.20
N LYS A 327 -18.30 -8.31 4.07
CA LYS A 327 -19.26 -8.46 2.96
C LYS A 327 -20.46 -7.53 3.11
N GLN A 328 -20.96 -7.28 4.31
CA GLN A 328 -22.01 -6.29 4.56
C GLN A 328 -21.51 -4.88 4.21
N HIS A 329 -20.32 -4.49 4.69
CA HIS A 329 -19.71 -3.22 4.33
C HIS A 329 -19.46 -3.08 2.82
N ASN A 330 -18.99 -4.13 2.13
CA ASN A 330 -18.85 -4.10 0.67
C ASN A 330 -20.21 -3.93 -0.05
N SER A 331 -21.26 -4.61 0.41
CA SER A 331 -22.61 -4.45 -0.15
C SER A 331 -23.16 -3.03 0.05
N LEU A 332 -22.92 -2.42 1.22
CA LEU A 332 -23.29 -1.03 1.51
C LEU A 332 -22.51 -0.05 0.62
N LEU A 333 -21.18 -0.19 0.52
CA LEU A 333 -20.33 0.64 -0.36
C LEU A 333 -20.71 0.49 -1.84
N GLN A 334 -21.13 -0.69 -2.29
CA GLN A 334 -21.68 -0.87 -3.64
C GLN A 334 -23.03 -0.15 -3.82
N GLY A 335 -23.91 -0.19 -2.82
CA GLY A 335 -25.15 0.59 -2.81
C GLY A 335 -24.93 2.10 -2.86
N GLU A 336 -23.99 2.62 -2.06
CA GLU A 336 -23.60 4.03 -2.05
C GLU A 336 -22.93 4.44 -3.36
N SER A 337 -22.03 3.61 -3.91
CA SER A 337 -21.43 3.83 -5.23
C SER A 337 -22.47 3.89 -6.35
N LEU A 338 -23.49 3.01 -6.31
CA LEU A 338 -24.62 3.06 -7.25
C LEU A 338 -25.47 4.33 -7.05
N LYS A 339 -25.70 4.78 -5.81
CA LYS A 339 -26.43 6.01 -5.48
C LYS A 339 -25.69 7.26 -5.99
N ILE A 340 -24.40 7.37 -5.70
CA ILE A 340 -23.54 8.46 -6.22
C ILE A 340 -23.53 8.44 -7.76
N LYS A 341 -23.52 7.26 -8.38
CA LYS A 341 -23.59 7.11 -9.84
C LYS A 341 -24.93 7.53 -10.44
N THR A 342 -26.06 7.41 -9.72
CA THR A 342 -27.35 7.95 -10.17
C THR A 342 -27.47 9.45 -9.92
N GLU A 343 -26.98 9.95 -8.78
CA GLU A 343 -26.91 11.39 -8.47
C GLU A 343 -26.02 12.15 -9.47
N LEU A 344 -24.85 11.60 -9.82
CA LEU A 344 -23.96 12.13 -10.86
C LEU A 344 -24.65 12.19 -12.23
N LYS A 345 -25.37 11.13 -12.63
CA LYS A 345 -26.16 11.15 -13.87
C LYS A 345 -27.26 12.22 -13.84
N GLN A 346 -27.93 12.40 -12.70
CA GLN A 346 -28.95 13.44 -12.55
C GLN A 346 -28.34 14.85 -12.63
N ALA A 347 -27.16 15.07 -12.05
CA ALA A 347 -26.42 16.32 -12.15
C ALA A 347 -25.95 16.59 -13.59
N GLN A 348 -25.43 15.59 -14.29
CA GLN A 348 -25.05 15.68 -15.71
C GLN A 348 -26.25 16.02 -16.60
N GLN A 349 -27.41 15.42 -16.37
CA GLN A 349 -28.64 15.75 -17.10
C GLN A 349 -29.09 17.19 -16.82
N LYS A 350 -29.12 17.63 -15.56
CA LYS A 350 -29.44 19.02 -15.18
C LYS A 350 -28.49 20.03 -15.84
N LEU A 351 -27.20 19.74 -15.91
CA LEU A 351 -26.20 20.56 -16.58
C LEU A 351 -26.44 20.64 -18.10
N LEU A 352 -26.77 19.50 -18.72
CA LEU A 352 -27.09 19.44 -20.15
C LEU A 352 -28.34 20.27 -20.47
N ASP A 353 -29.37 20.21 -19.62
CA ASP A 353 -30.61 20.96 -19.81
C ASP A 353 -30.45 22.46 -19.50
N SER A 354 -29.62 22.83 -18.52
CA SER A 354 -29.23 24.25 -18.33
C SER A 354 -28.44 24.78 -19.52
N ALA A 355 -27.53 23.98 -20.10
CA ALA A 355 -26.77 24.38 -21.29
C ALA A 355 -27.68 24.59 -22.54
N LYS A 356 -28.77 23.82 -22.67
CA LYS A 356 -29.81 24.07 -23.68
C LYS A 356 -30.51 25.43 -23.45
N MET A 357 -30.91 25.74 -22.22
CA MET A 357 -31.52 27.04 -21.90
C MET A 357 -30.55 28.21 -22.12
N CYS A 358 -29.28 28.09 -21.73
CA CYS A 358 -28.27 29.09 -22.07
C CYS A 358 -28.12 29.27 -23.59
N SER A 359 -28.29 28.20 -24.38
CA SER A 359 -28.24 28.25 -25.84
C SER A 359 -29.46 28.94 -26.46
N SER A 360 -30.68 28.71 -25.94
CA SER A 360 -31.89 29.42 -26.42
C SER A 360 -31.86 30.90 -26.04
N LEU A 361 -31.52 31.23 -24.79
CA LEU A 361 -31.35 32.62 -24.34
C LEU A 361 -30.26 33.35 -25.15
N THR A 362 -29.18 32.66 -25.55
CA THR A 362 -28.16 33.22 -26.46
C THR A 362 -28.69 33.46 -27.88
N ALA A 363 -29.64 32.65 -28.37
CA ALA A 363 -30.27 32.87 -29.66
C ALA A 363 -31.29 34.03 -29.60
N GLU A 364 -32.10 34.10 -28.54
CA GLU A 364 -33.03 35.19 -28.26
C GLU A 364 -32.29 36.53 -28.13
N TRP A 365 -31.19 36.58 -27.36
CA TRP A 365 -30.35 37.78 -27.25
C TRP A 365 -29.78 38.23 -28.60
N LYS A 366 -29.31 37.30 -29.44
CA LYS A 366 -28.85 37.63 -30.82
C LYS A 366 -29.98 38.17 -31.70
N HIS A 367 -31.19 37.60 -31.58
CA HIS A 367 -32.37 38.07 -32.30
C HIS A 367 -32.74 39.51 -31.87
N CYS A 368 -32.77 39.79 -30.56
CA CYS A 368 -32.96 41.15 -30.05
C CYS A 368 -31.86 42.11 -30.51
N GLN A 369 -30.58 41.69 -30.49
CA GLN A 369 -29.47 42.50 -30.99
C GLN A 369 -29.58 42.79 -32.50
N GLN A 370 -30.10 41.85 -33.30
CA GLN A 370 -30.38 42.09 -34.71
C GLN A 370 -31.56 43.05 -34.90
N LYS A 371 -32.66 42.88 -34.14
CA LYS A 371 -33.83 43.75 -34.22
C LYS A 371 -33.50 45.21 -33.87
N ILE A 372 -32.58 45.45 -32.92
CA ILE A 372 -32.04 46.79 -32.63
C ILE A 372 -31.36 47.38 -33.88
N LYS A 373 -30.46 46.63 -34.54
CA LYS A 373 -29.76 47.09 -35.75
C LYS A 373 -30.69 47.36 -36.93
N GLU A 374 -31.77 46.59 -37.06
CA GLU A 374 -32.83 46.85 -38.05
C GLU A 374 -33.52 48.20 -37.78
N LEU A 375 -33.86 48.49 -36.52
CA LEU A 375 -34.47 49.76 -36.12
C LEU A 375 -33.49 50.95 -36.24
N GLU A 376 -32.21 50.77 -35.93
CA GLU A 376 -31.16 51.77 -36.15
C GLU A 376 -31.07 52.16 -37.65
N LEU A 377 -31.13 51.17 -38.54
CA LEU A 377 -31.14 51.42 -40.00
C LEU A 377 -32.43 52.10 -40.48
N GLU A 378 -33.58 51.74 -39.91
CA GLU A 378 -34.88 52.35 -40.25
C GLU A 378 -34.99 53.81 -39.78
N VAL A 379 -34.42 54.15 -38.61
CA VAL A 379 -34.24 55.55 -38.17
C VAL A 379 -33.31 56.31 -39.12
N LEU A 380 -32.24 55.69 -39.61
CA LEU A 380 -31.32 56.32 -40.56
C LEU A 380 -31.94 56.56 -41.95
N THR A 381 -32.82 55.69 -42.43
CA THR A 381 -33.54 55.92 -43.71
C THR A 381 -34.61 57.00 -43.57
N GLN A 382 -35.34 57.06 -42.45
CA GLN A 382 -36.25 58.17 -42.14
C GLN A 382 -35.50 59.51 -42.01
N ALA A 383 -34.30 59.52 -41.40
CA ALA A 383 -33.45 60.70 -41.33
C ALA A 383 -32.86 61.14 -42.69
N GLN A 384 -32.87 60.26 -43.71
CA GLN A 384 -32.52 60.62 -45.09
C GLN A 384 -33.75 61.12 -45.87
N SER A 385 -34.92 60.48 -45.74
CA SER A 385 -36.14 60.93 -46.43
C SER A 385 -36.57 62.32 -45.97
N GLY A 386 -36.49 62.63 -44.67
CA GLY A 386 -36.76 63.98 -44.14
C GLY A 386 -35.92 65.08 -44.79
N LYS A 387 -34.62 64.81 -45.05
CA LYS A 387 -33.71 65.76 -45.74
C LYS A 387 -34.09 65.97 -47.21
N SER A 388 -34.59 64.94 -47.88
CA SER A 388 -35.11 65.07 -49.24
C SER A 388 -36.39 65.91 -49.27
N LEU A 389 -37.26 65.77 -48.26
CA LEU A 389 -38.53 66.49 -48.16
C LEU A 389 -38.30 68.00 -47.97
N SER A 390 -37.41 68.40 -47.06
CA SER A 390 -37.03 69.82 -46.88
C SER A 390 -36.43 70.44 -48.15
N SER A 391 -35.67 69.68 -48.95
CA SER A 391 -35.11 70.18 -50.22
C SER A 391 -36.18 70.47 -51.29
N LEU A 392 -37.31 69.75 -51.26
CA LEU A 392 -38.45 69.96 -52.16
C LEU A 392 -39.30 71.17 -51.71
N GLU A 393 -39.44 71.41 -50.41
CA GLU A 393 -40.11 72.61 -49.89
C GLU A 393 -39.35 73.89 -50.28
N GLU A 394 -38.01 73.90 -50.19
CA GLU A 394 -37.23 75.04 -50.69
C GLU A 394 -37.37 75.24 -52.21
N ALA A 395 -37.45 74.16 -53.00
CA ALA A 395 -37.66 74.27 -54.45
C ALA A 395 -39.03 74.87 -54.77
N LEU A 396 -40.08 74.45 -54.07
CA LEU A 396 -41.43 75.00 -54.19
C LEU A 396 -41.49 76.48 -53.77
N ALA A 397 -40.69 76.91 -52.79
CA ALA A 397 -40.59 78.31 -52.40
C ALA A 397 -39.94 79.18 -53.49
N ARG A 398 -38.89 78.67 -54.18
CA ARG A 398 -38.23 79.39 -55.28
C ARG A 398 -39.16 79.62 -56.46
N GLU A 399 -39.91 78.60 -56.90
CA GLU A 399 -40.82 78.77 -58.06
C GLU A 399 -41.97 79.74 -57.79
N LYS A 400 -42.47 79.82 -56.55
CA LYS A 400 -43.47 80.85 -56.17
C LYS A 400 -42.94 82.28 -56.36
N SER A 401 -41.63 82.50 -56.22
CA SER A 401 -41.01 83.80 -56.50
C SER A 401 -40.85 84.09 -58.00
N ASN A 402 -40.70 83.06 -58.83
CA ASN A 402 -40.53 83.21 -60.28
C ASN A 402 -41.83 83.61 -60.99
N VAL A 403 -42.97 83.05 -60.56
CA VAL A 403 -44.29 83.32 -61.16
C VAL A 403 -44.67 84.81 -61.04
N ALA A 404 -44.49 85.42 -59.86
CA ALA A 404 -44.80 86.83 -59.63
C ALA A 404 -44.02 87.77 -60.58
N ALA A 405 -42.75 87.45 -60.89
CA ALA A 405 -41.91 88.21 -61.82
C ALA A 405 -42.26 88.00 -63.31
N ALA A 406 -43.14 87.05 -63.63
CA ALA A 406 -43.65 86.84 -64.98
C ALA A 406 -44.95 87.63 -65.24
N GLU A 407 -45.81 87.78 -64.22
CA GLU A 407 -47.09 88.49 -64.35
C GLU A 407 -46.93 89.99 -64.63
N GLU A 408 -45.94 90.64 -64.00
CA GLU A 408 -45.61 92.06 -64.23
C GLU A 408 -45.30 92.37 -65.71
N LYS A 409 -44.58 91.47 -66.40
CA LYS A 409 -44.18 91.63 -67.81
C LYS A 409 -45.31 91.49 -68.82
N ILE A 410 -46.45 90.89 -68.44
CA ILE A 410 -47.58 90.68 -69.36
C ILE A 410 -48.35 92.00 -69.54
N SER A 411 -48.43 92.83 -68.50
CA SER A 411 -49.12 94.13 -68.53
C SER A 411 -48.48 95.12 -69.51
N ASP A 412 -47.15 95.22 -69.53
CA ASP A 412 -46.42 96.20 -70.36
C ASP A 412 -46.53 95.93 -71.88
N LEU A 413 -46.85 94.69 -72.27
CA LEU A 413 -47.04 94.33 -73.68
C LEU A 413 -48.46 94.61 -74.20
N GLN A 414 -49.46 94.71 -73.33
CA GLN A 414 -50.85 94.97 -73.77
C GLN A 414 -51.07 96.41 -74.23
N GLN A 415 -50.36 97.39 -73.66
CA GLN A 415 -50.50 98.81 -73.99
C GLN A 415 -50.02 99.18 -75.42
N LYS A 416 -49.21 98.33 -76.06
CA LYS A 416 -48.49 98.67 -77.31
C LYS A 416 -49.21 98.25 -78.61
N LEU A 417 -50.36 97.55 -78.51
CA LEU A 417 -51.07 96.98 -79.66
C LEU A 417 -52.14 97.92 -80.28
N GLU A 418 -52.64 98.89 -79.51
CA GLU A 418 -53.92 99.56 -79.80
C GLU A 418 -53.83 100.79 -80.72
N HIS A 419 -52.62 101.31 -80.96
CA HIS A 419 -52.39 102.55 -81.74
C HIS A 419 -52.20 102.33 -83.26
N ALA A 420 -52.04 101.09 -83.73
CA ALA A 420 -51.47 100.81 -85.05
C ALA A 420 -52.45 100.87 -86.26
N HIS A 421 -53.78 100.86 -86.04
CA HIS A 421 -54.76 100.65 -87.12
C HIS A 421 -55.75 101.81 -87.32
N LYS A 422 -55.29 102.90 -87.95
CA LYS A 422 -56.14 103.95 -88.58
C LYS A 422 -55.32 104.85 -89.52
N VAL A 423 -55.45 104.67 -90.84
CA VAL A 423 -55.39 105.65 -91.96
C VAL A 423 -55.30 104.89 -93.30
N CYS A 424 -55.75 105.51 -94.40
CA CYS A 424 -56.26 104.83 -95.60
C CYS A 424 -55.33 104.80 -96.82
N LEU A 425 -55.73 103.95 -97.77
CA LEU A 425 -55.21 103.82 -99.15
C LEU A 425 -55.57 105.02 -100.04
N ALA A 426 -54.75 105.29 -101.08
CA ALA A 426 -55.24 105.86 -102.36
C ALA A 426 -54.28 105.70 -103.57
N ASP A 427 -52.94 105.67 -103.41
CA ASP A 427 -51.99 105.56 -104.55
C ASP A 427 -51.82 104.12 -105.13
N THR A 428 -52.79 103.26 -104.88
CA THR A 428 -52.64 101.79 -104.94
C THR A 428 -52.51 101.23 -106.36
N CYS A 429 -53.06 101.88 -107.39
CA CYS A 429 -53.16 101.29 -108.74
C CYS A 429 -51.90 101.41 -109.62
N ILE A 430 -51.04 102.42 -109.42
CA ILE A 430 -49.84 102.61 -110.28
C ILE A 430 -48.59 102.06 -109.57
N LEU A 431 -48.47 102.25 -108.26
CA LEU A 431 -47.43 101.59 -107.46
C LEU A 431 -47.61 100.06 -107.51
N GLY A 432 -48.85 99.57 -107.48
CA GLY A 432 -49.19 98.15 -107.49
C GLY A 432 -48.57 97.35 -108.64
N LYS A 433 -48.42 97.91 -109.85
CA LYS A 433 -47.76 97.20 -110.95
C LYS A 433 -46.25 97.05 -110.73
N LYS A 434 -45.56 98.12 -110.31
CA LYS A 434 -44.13 98.05 -109.98
C LYS A 434 -43.87 97.16 -108.77
N GLN A 435 -44.71 97.26 -107.74
CA GLN A 435 -44.69 96.34 -106.60
C GLN A 435 -44.98 94.89 -106.99
N LEU A 436 -45.77 94.60 -108.03
CA LEU A 436 -45.91 93.22 -108.51
C LEU A 436 -44.64 92.75 -109.23
N GLU A 437 -44.00 93.58 -110.05
CA GLU A 437 -42.72 93.25 -110.70
C GLU A 437 -41.57 93.10 -109.69
N GLU A 438 -41.52 93.93 -108.64
CA GLU A 438 -40.58 93.82 -107.53
C GLU A 438 -40.91 92.64 -106.62
N ARG A 439 -42.19 92.40 -106.25
CA ARG A 439 -42.58 91.20 -105.48
C ARG A 439 -42.38 89.90 -106.25
N ILE A 440 -42.36 89.92 -107.59
CA ILE A 440 -41.93 88.77 -108.40
C ILE A 440 -40.41 88.57 -108.27
N LYS A 441 -39.60 89.63 -108.30
CA LYS A 441 -38.14 89.53 -108.05
C LYS A 441 -37.85 89.08 -106.62
N GLU A 442 -38.50 89.67 -105.61
CA GLU A 442 -38.42 89.25 -104.22
C GLU A 442 -38.88 87.80 -104.04
N ALA A 443 -39.96 87.36 -104.72
CA ALA A 443 -40.41 85.97 -104.66
C ALA A 443 -39.37 85.02 -105.27
N MET A 444 -38.77 85.36 -106.40
CA MET A 444 -37.68 84.59 -107.02
C MET A 444 -36.42 84.55 -106.12
N GLU A 445 -36.06 85.68 -105.50
CA GLU A 445 -34.92 85.77 -104.58
C GLU A 445 -35.19 85.03 -103.26
N ASN A 446 -36.42 85.08 -102.76
CA ASN A 446 -36.84 84.33 -101.58
C ASN A 446 -36.97 82.82 -101.88
N GLU A 447 -37.40 82.42 -103.07
CA GLU A 447 -37.37 81.03 -103.53
C GLU A 447 -35.91 80.53 -103.63
N ALA A 448 -34.99 81.37 -104.12
CA ALA A 448 -33.56 81.06 -104.13
C ALA A 448 -32.99 80.92 -102.70
N LYS A 449 -33.32 81.85 -101.79
CA LYS A 449 -32.94 81.76 -100.36
C LYS A 449 -33.54 80.52 -99.68
N ILE A 450 -34.79 80.17 -99.98
CA ILE A 450 -35.43 78.94 -99.45
C ILE A 450 -34.73 77.69 -100.01
N LYS A 451 -34.36 77.66 -101.29
CA LYS A 451 -33.56 76.57 -101.88
C LYS A 451 -32.17 76.45 -101.24
N GLN A 452 -31.48 77.58 -100.98
CA GLN A 452 -30.21 77.59 -100.26
C GLN A 452 -30.39 77.08 -98.83
N ASN A 453 -31.32 77.65 -98.06
CA ASN A 453 -31.62 77.25 -96.68
C ASN A 453 -31.98 75.76 -96.59
N TYR A 454 -32.72 75.23 -97.56
CA TYR A 454 -33.03 73.80 -97.67
C TYR A 454 -31.78 72.95 -97.93
N GLN A 455 -30.85 73.39 -98.79
CA GLN A 455 -29.58 72.68 -99.02
C GLN A 455 -28.67 72.73 -97.79
N GLU A 456 -28.57 73.87 -97.10
CA GLU A 456 -27.85 73.99 -95.84
C GLU A 456 -28.45 73.11 -94.75
N GLU A 457 -29.78 73.08 -94.63
CA GLU A 457 -30.50 72.23 -93.67
C GLU A 457 -30.30 70.74 -93.99
N GLN A 458 -30.25 70.35 -95.27
CA GLN A 458 -29.87 69.00 -95.67
C GLN A 458 -28.40 68.66 -95.34
N GLN A 459 -27.48 69.63 -95.35
CA GLN A 459 -26.11 69.42 -94.86
C GLN A 459 -26.05 69.34 -93.32
N LYS A 460 -26.74 70.22 -92.60
CA LYS A 460 -26.87 70.22 -91.14
C LYS A 460 -27.45 68.88 -90.65
N ARG A 461 -28.47 68.33 -91.32
CA ARG A 461 -29.04 67.00 -91.03
C ARG A 461 -28.05 65.85 -91.26
N LYS A 462 -27.25 65.90 -92.32
CA LYS A 462 -26.18 64.90 -92.57
C LYS A 462 -25.12 64.94 -91.46
N LEU A 463 -24.68 66.13 -91.07
CA LEU A 463 -23.73 66.33 -89.98
C LEU A 463 -24.30 65.86 -88.63
N LEU A 464 -25.54 66.21 -88.31
CA LEU A 464 -26.23 65.74 -87.10
C LEU A 464 -26.39 64.21 -87.08
N HIS A 465 -26.67 63.58 -88.23
CA HIS A 465 -26.73 62.13 -88.33
C HIS A 465 -25.34 61.48 -88.15
N GLN A 466 -24.27 62.06 -88.70
CA GLN A 466 -22.89 61.63 -88.46
C GLN A 466 -22.54 61.73 -86.97
N ASN A 467 -22.76 62.89 -86.34
CA ASN A 467 -22.53 63.10 -84.91
C ASN A 467 -23.34 62.14 -84.03
N MET A 468 -24.61 61.85 -84.40
CA MET A 468 -25.45 60.90 -83.68
C MET A 468 -24.91 59.46 -83.78
N ASN A 469 -24.43 59.05 -84.97
CA ASN A 469 -23.80 57.74 -85.16
C ASN A 469 -22.46 57.63 -84.40
N GLU A 470 -21.66 58.70 -84.36
CA GLU A 470 -20.42 58.76 -83.55
C GLU A 470 -20.71 58.67 -82.05
N LEU A 471 -21.69 59.43 -81.54
CA LEU A 471 -22.14 59.33 -80.14
C LEU A 471 -22.67 57.93 -79.82
N GLN A 472 -23.42 57.30 -80.72
CA GLN A 472 -23.90 55.93 -80.55
C GLN A 472 -22.74 54.92 -80.49
N ASN A 473 -21.69 55.10 -81.29
CA ASN A 473 -20.48 54.30 -81.24
C ASN A 473 -19.67 54.53 -79.95
N GLN A 474 -19.60 55.77 -79.45
CA GLN A 474 -18.96 56.09 -78.17
C GLN A 474 -19.72 55.45 -77.00
N VAL A 475 -21.04 55.56 -76.95
CA VAL A 475 -21.90 54.91 -75.95
C VAL A 475 -21.73 53.39 -75.97
N LYS A 476 -21.72 52.78 -77.15
CA LYS A 476 -21.49 51.33 -77.30
C LYS A 476 -20.11 50.93 -76.77
N THR A 477 -19.06 51.68 -77.11
CA THR A 477 -17.69 51.49 -76.61
C THR A 477 -17.60 51.64 -75.09
N LEU A 478 -18.34 52.57 -74.49
CA LEU A 478 -18.42 52.74 -73.04
C LEU A 478 -19.14 51.57 -72.36
N GLN A 479 -20.24 51.07 -72.94
CA GLN A 479 -20.94 49.87 -72.46
C GLN A 479 -20.08 48.60 -72.58
N ASP A 480 -19.24 48.48 -73.61
CA ASP A 480 -18.28 47.38 -73.76
C ASP A 480 -17.21 47.45 -72.65
N LYS A 481 -16.66 48.63 -72.37
CA LYS A 481 -15.72 48.87 -71.25
C LYS A 481 -16.37 48.62 -69.89
N GLU A 482 -17.62 49.05 -69.70
CA GLU A 482 -18.39 48.81 -68.46
C GLU A 482 -18.60 47.32 -68.22
N ARG A 483 -18.96 46.56 -69.27
CA ARG A 483 -19.08 45.09 -69.20
C ARG A 483 -17.74 44.41 -68.91
N GLN A 484 -16.63 44.87 -69.50
CA GLN A 484 -15.29 44.38 -69.14
C GLN A 484 -14.96 44.66 -67.68
N LEU A 485 -15.15 45.90 -67.20
CA LEU A 485 -14.89 46.28 -65.80
C LEU A 485 -15.72 45.45 -64.82
N LYS A 486 -17.02 45.26 -65.08
CA LYS A 486 -17.90 44.37 -64.30
C LYS A 486 -17.37 42.94 -64.23
N MET A 487 -16.91 42.38 -65.36
CA MET A 487 -16.32 41.04 -65.39
C MET A 487 -15.03 40.96 -64.56
N THR A 488 -14.11 41.92 -64.72
CA THR A 488 -12.87 41.97 -63.93
C THR A 488 -13.11 42.19 -62.44
N ASN A 489 -14.16 42.94 -62.06
CA ASN A 489 -14.54 43.16 -60.68
C ASN A 489 -15.04 41.86 -60.04
N VAL A 490 -15.94 41.12 -60.70
CA VAL A 490 -16.39 39.79 -60.25
C VAL A 490 -15.22 38.80 -60.16
N GLN A 491 -14.29 38.83 -61.12
CA GLN A 491 -13.09 38.01 -61.09
C GLN A 491 -12.15 38.36 -59.91
N GLN A 492 -11.99 39.64 -59.58
CA GLN A 492 -11.26 40.10 -58.40
C GLN A 492 -11.97 39.69 -57.10
N GLN A 493 -13.30 39.84 -57.03
CA GLN A 493 -14.09 39.48 -55.85
C GLN A 493 -14.00 37.97 -55.54
N LEU A 494 -14.05 37.12 -56.57
CA LEU A 494 -13.83 35.67 -56.43
C LEU A 494 -12.41 35.36 -55.93
N ARG A 495 -11.40 36.10 -56.42
CA ARG A 495 -10.01 35.93 -56.00
C ARG A 495 -9.78 36.36 -54.54
N ILE A 496 -10.45 37.42 -54.10
CA ILE A 496 -10.47 37.86 -52.69
C ILE A 496 -11.10 36.77 -51.82
N GLN A 497 -12.29 36.27 -52.17
CA GLN A 497 -12.95 35.19 -51.43
C GLN A 497 -12.08 33.92 -51.32
N GLN A 498 -11.35 33.58 -52.39
CA GLN A 498 -10.42 32.45 -52.40
C GLN A 498 -9.22 32.67 -51.46
N GLN A 499 -8.68 33.89 -51.39
CA GLN A 499 -7.62 34.27 -50.45
C GLN A 499 -8.12 34.34 -48.99
N GLU A 500 -9.35 34.81 -48.77
CA GLU A 500 -10.00 34.81 -47.45
C GLU A 500 -10.22 33.40 -46.91
N ALA A 501 -10.60 32.44 -47.78
CA ALA A 501 -10.70 31.03 -47.43
C ALA A 501 -9.33 30.45 -47.01
N GLN A 502 -8.28 30.65 -47.81
CA GLN A 502 -6.92 30.21 -47.49
C GLN A 502 -6.39 30.84 -46.19
N LEU A 503 -6.65 32.14 -45.96
CA LEU A 503 -6.30 32.82 -44.71
C LEU A 503 -7.09 32.28 -43.50
N LYS A 504 -8.28 31.73 -43.70
CA LYS A 504 -9.10 31.10 -42.65
C LYS A 504 -8.57 29.70 -42.32
N GLU A 505 -8.16 28.94 -43.32
CA GLU A 505 -7.51 27.62 -43.17
C GLU A 505 -6.18 27.76 -42.43
N LEU A 506 -5.27 28.63 -42.90
CA LEU A 506 -3.98 28.90 -42.23
C LEU A 506 -4.15 29.40 -40.78
N LYS A 507 -5.21 30.17 -40.48
CA LYS A 507 -5.54 30.58 -39.10
C LYS A 507 -6.02 29.42 -38.23
N ASN A 508 -6.67 28.41 -38.81
CA ASN A 508 -7.08 27.20 -38.09
C ASN A 508 -5.89 26.25 -37.89
N GLU A 509 -5.06 26.03 -38.91
CA GLU A 509 -3.82 25.27 -38.79
C GLU A 509 -2.90 25.85 -37.71
N ARG A 510 -2.72 27.19 -37.70
CA ARG A 510 -1.95 27.85 -36.64
C ARG A 510 -2.54 27.58 -35.25
N ARG A 511 -3.86 27.62 -35.07
CA ARG A 511 -4.51 27.32 -33.78
C ARG A 511 -4.21 25.89 -33.33
N LEU A 512 -4.28 24.92 -34.24
CA LEU A 512 -3.92 23.53 -33.96
C LEU A 512 -2.43 23.41 -33.58
N CYS A 513 -1.52 24.13 -34.25
CA CYS A 513 -0.11 24.20 -33.86
C CYS A 513 0.08 24.84 -32.47
N ASP A 514 -0.63 25.93 -32.16
CA ASP A 514 -0.59 26.60 -30.85
C ASP A 514 -1.16 25.70 -29.74
N GLU A 515 -2.17 24.86 -30.04
CA GLU A 515 -2.74 23.84 -29.13
C GLU A 515 -1.81 22.62 -28.94
N HIS A 516 -1.16 22.14 -30.00
CA HIS A 516 -0.12 21.11 -29.92
C HIS A 516 1.11 21.59 -29.15
N LEU A 517 1.50 22.87 -29.29
CA LEU A 517 2.58 23.49 -28.49
C LEU A 517 2.24 23.46 -26.99
N LYS A 518 1.04 23.91 -26.61
CA LYS A 518 0.57 23.84 -25.21
C LYS A 518 0.51 22.40 -24.70
N SER A 519 -0.01 21.48 -25.50
CA SER A 519 -0.08 20.04 -25.16
C SER A 519 1.32 19.46 -24.92
N ASN A 520 2.30 19.80 -25.77
CA ASN A 520 3.69 19.36 -25.62
C ASN A 520 4.38 20.02 -24.42
N GLN A 521 4.08 21.29 -24.12
CA GLN A 521 4.56 21.94 -22.90
C GLN A 521 4.02 21.24 -21.64
N GLU A 522 2.70 21.02 -21.57
CA GLU A 522 2.07 20.27 -20.47
C GLU A 522 2.68 18.86 -20.31
N LEU A 523 2.97 18.17 -21.42
CA LEU A 523 3.63 16.86 -21.39
C LEU A 523 5.08 16.96 -20.90
N SER A 524 5.82 18.00 -21.30
CA SER A 524 7.18 18.26 -20.82
C SER A 524 7.23 18.59 -19.32
N GLU A 525 6.26 19.36 -18.82
CA GLU A 525 6.08 19.66 -17.40
C GLU A 525 5.73 18.39 -16.59
N LYS A 526 4.82 17.55 -17.10
CA LYS A 526 4.50 16.24 -16.48
C LYS A 526 5.70 15.29 -16.48
N LEU A 527 6.49 15.27 -17.57
CA LEU A 527 7.72 14.47 -17.67
C LEU A 527 8.81 14.96 -16.71
N SER A 528 8.96 16.28 -16.52
CA SER A 528 9.95 16.83 -15.57
C SER A 528 9.54 16.55 -14.12
N GLY A 529 8.25 16.64 -13.78
CA GLY A 529 7.71 16.22 -12.49
C GLY A 529 7.97 14.73 -12.20
N LEU A 530 7.65 13.83 -13.15
CA LEU A 530 7.91 12.39 -13.02
C LEU A 530 9.41 12.06 -12.91
N GLN A 531 10.29 12.81 -13.59
CA GLN A 531 11.74 12.64 -13.45
C GLN A 531 12.22 13.11 -12.06
N GLN A 532 11.69 14.21 -11.52
CA GLN A 532 11.99 14.65 -10.14
C GLN A 532 11.47 13.65 -9.08
N GLU A 533 10.28 13.09 -9.27
CA GLU A 533 9.71 12.04 -8.40
C GLU A 533 10.58 10.78 -8.43
N LYS A 534 10.97 10.31 -9.62
CA LYS A 534 11.92 9.20 -9.80
C LYS A 534 13.27 9.46 -9.13
N GLU A 535 13.78 10.69 -9.16
CA GLU A 535 15.00 11.07 -8.45
C GLU A 535 14.80 11.18 -6.92
N ALA A 536 13.62 11.57 -6.45
CA ALA A 536 13.27 11.55 -5.02
C ALA A 536 13.18 10.10 -4.50
N LEU A 537 12.46 9.23 -5.21
CA LEU A 537 12.36 7.79 -4.93
C LEU A 537 13.73 7.09 -5.02
N GLY A 538 14.56 7.43 -6.01
CA GLY A 538 15.94 6.95 -6.10
C GLY A 538 16.80 7.36 -4.89
N ARG A 539 16.64 8.61 -4.42
CA ARG A 539 17.25 9.08 -3.16
C ARG A 539 16.65 8.39 -1.93
N GLU A 540 15.45 7.84 -1.98
CA GLU A 540 14.82 7.09 -0.89
C GLU A 540 15.27 5.64 -0.82
N CYS A 541 15.26 4.93 -1.94
CA CYS A 541 15.89 3.62 -2.06
C CYS A 541 17.36 3.68 -1.63
N GLY A 542 18.08 4.75 -1.99
CA GLY A 542 19.46 4.99 -1.53
C GLY A 542 19.62 5.30 -0.03
N ARG A 543 18.58 5.81 0.67
CA ARG A 543 18.58 5.96 2.13
C ARG A 543 18.27 4.62 2.82
N LEU A 544 17.26 3.90 2.33
CA LEU A 544 16.85 2.59 2.85
C LEU A 544 17.96 1.54 2.68
N LEU A 545 18.66 1.53 1.56
CA LEU A 545 19.81 0.65 1.32
C LEU A 545 20.93 0.90 2.35
N LYS A 546 21.29 2.17 2.59
CA LYS A 546 22.30 2.54 3.61
C LYS A 546 21.89 2.13 5.02
N GLN A 547 20.59 2.22 5.35
CA GLN A 547 20.06 1.72 6.62
C GLN A 547 20.18 0.19 6.70
N LEU A 548 19.85 -0.54 5.63
CA LEU A 548 20.03 -1.98 5.55
C LEU A 548 21.51 -2.39 5.70
N ASP A 549 22.45 -1.70 5.05
CA ASP A 549 23.90 -1.92 5.17
C ASP A 549 24.42 -1.71 6.60
N VAL A 550 23.81 -0.79 7.36
CA VAL A 550 24.09 -0.60 8.79
C VAL A 550 23.49 -1.72 9.62
N HIS A 551 22.25 -2.13 9.37
CA HIS A 551 21.62 -3.26 10.07
C HIS A 551 22.35 -4.59 9.82
N VAL A 552 22.79 -4.86 8.59
CA VAL A 552 23.57 -6.06 8.22
C VAL A 552 24.95 -6.06 8.88
N ARG A 553 25.67 -4.92 8.91
CA ARG A 553 26.92 -4.81 9.67
C ARG A 553 26.71 -5.03 11.17
N ASN A 554 25.76 -4.34 11.78
CA ASN A 554 25.41 -4.48 13.20
C ASN A 554 25.02 -5.93 13.56
N TYR A 555 24.32 -6.65 12.66
CA TYR A 555 24.01 -8.08 12.83
C TYR A 555 25.27 -8.94 12.73
N ASN A 556 26.10 -8.73 11.71
CA ASN A 556 27.32 -9.49 11.48
C ASN A 556 28.33 -9.30 12.63
N GLU A 557 28.54 -8.07 13.11
CA GLU A 557 29.38 -7.77 14.27
C GLU A 557 28.88 -8.49 15.53
N LYS A 558 27.58 -8.43 15.81
CA LYS A 558 26.96 -9.20 16.91
C LYS A 558 27.17 -10.70 16.72
N HIS A 559 27.02 -11.23 15.52
CA HIS A 559 27.27 -12.65 15.23
C HIS A 559 28.73 -13.04 15.47
N GLN A 560 29.70 -12.29 14.94
CA GLN A 560 31.13 -12.57 15.17
C GLN A 560 31.50 -12.43 16.65
N HIS A 561 30.92 -11.49 17.39
CA HIS A 561 31.14 -11.34 18.83
C HIS A 561 30.63 -12.56 19.63
N HIS A 562 29.44 -13.10 19.29
CA HIS A 562 28.95 -14.35 19.89
C HIS A 562 29.81 -15.56 19.48
N LYS A 563 30.23 -15.64 18.22
CA LYS A 563 31.16 -16.67 17.73
C LYS A 563 32.52 -16.63 18.45
N ALA A 564 33.03 -15.45 18.76
CA ALA A 564 34.25 -15.25 19.55
C ALA A 564 34.06 -15.60 21.04
N LYS A 565 32.91 -15.28 21.64
CA LYS A 565 32.54 -15.74 22.99
C LYS A 565 32.49 -17.28 23.06
N LEU A 566 31.82 -17.93 22.09
CA LEU A 566 31.70 -19.38 22.02
C LEU A 566 33.02 -20.10 21.71
N ARG A 567 33.96 -19.44 21.02
CA ARG A 567 35.36 -19.90 20.93
C ARG A 567 36.01 -19.88 22.31
N ARG A 568 36.12 -18.71 22.97
CA ARG A 568 36.77 -18.60 24.30
C ARG A 568 36.21 -19.60 25.34
N VAL A 569 34.90 -19.85 25.36
CA VAL A 569 34.30 -20.85 26.25
C VAL A 569 34.72 -22.28 25.88
N ARG A 570 34.72 -22.63 24.59
CA ARG A 570 35.21 -23.93 24.10
C ARG A 570 36.70 -24.13 24.42
N ASP A 571 37.51 -23.11 24.17
CA ASP A 571 38.96 -23.17 24.34
C ASP A 571 39.31 -23.35 25.83
N HIS A 572 38.62 -22.63 26.72
CA HIS A 572 38.71 -22.81 28.18
C HIS A 572 38.27 -24.20 28.64
N LEU A 573 37.12 -24.71 28.18
CA LEU A 573 36.64 -26.06 28.50
C LEU A 573 37.57 -27.15 27.95
N GLY A 574 38.21 -26.91 26.79
CA GLY A 574 39.25 -27.77 26.24
C GLY A 574 40.43 -27.90 27.20
N HIS A 575 40.97 -26.77 27.68
CA HIS A 575 42.06 -26.77 28.66
C HIS A 575 41.65 -27.37 30.02
N GLU A 576 40.40 -27.23 30.46
CA GLU A 576 39.91 -27.94 31.66
C GLU A 576 39.86 -29.45 31.45
N VAL A 577 39.44 -29.93 30.28
CA VAL A 577 39.45 -31.36 29.94
C VAL A 577 40.88 -31.88 29.84
N GLU A 578 41.79 -31.17 29.18
CA GLU A 578 43.22 -31.53 29.09
C GLU A 578 43.87 -31.68 30.47
N GLN A 579 43.60 -30.75 31.40
CA GLN A 579 44.08 -30.82 32.79
C GLN A 579 43.47 -31.99 33.57
N ARG A 580 42.18 -32.28 33.37
CA ARG A 580 41.49 -33.41 34.01
C ARG A 580 42.01 -34.74 33.49
N ASP A 581 42.23 -34.87 32.19
CA ASP A 581 42.78 -36.06 31.55
C ASP A 581 44.23 -36.31 32.00
N GLU A 582 45.05 -35.28 32.15
CA GLU A 582 46.39 -35.43 32.72
C GLU A 582 46.34 -35.84 34.20
N ARG A 583 45.43 -35.27 34.99
CA ARG A 583 45.24 -35.70 36.38
C ARG A 583 44.74 -37.14 36.48
N ILE A 584 43.89 -37.60 35.55
CA ILE A 584 43.47 -39.00 35.42
C ILE A 584 44.66 -39.89 35.05
N ARG A 585 45.46 -39.52 34.03
CA ARG A 585 46.68 -40.27 33.65
C ARG A 585 47.65 -40.45 34.82
N GLN A 586 47.86 -39.41 35.62
CA GLN A 586 48.67 -39.49 36.84
C GLN A 586 48.06 -40.44 37.87
N LEU A 587 46.77 -40.27 38.22
CA LEU A 587 46.08 -41.11 39.21
C LEU A 587 46.03 -42.58 38.80
N GLU A 588 45.85 -42.89 37.51
CA GLU A 588 45.99 -44.25 37.00
C GLU A 588 47.42 -44.79 37.17
N SER A 589 48.44 -43.95 36.98
CA SER A 589 49.84 -44.33 37.18
C SER A 589 50.10 -44.67 38.65
N ASP A 590 49.61 -43.83 39.56
CA ASP A 590 49.66 -44.04 41.01
C ASP A 590 48.96 -45.35 41.40
N VAL A 591 47.75 -45.60 40.87
CA VAL A 591 47.02 -46.87 41.07
C VAL A 591 47.76 -48.08 40.48
N ARG A 592 48.41 -47.94 39.32
CA ARG A 592 49.27 -48.99 38.72
C ARG A 592 50.53 -49.23 39.55
N ALA A 593 51.07 -48.23 40.26
CA ALA A 593 52.20 -48.40 41.17
C ALA A 593 51.76 -49.09 42.47
N LEU A 594 50.68 -48.60 43.11
CA LEU A 594 50.14 -49.16 44.35
C LEU A 594 49.69 -50.62 44.19
N LYS A 595 49.09 -51.01 43.05
CA LYS A 595 48.75 -52.41 42.76
C LYS A 595 49.98 -53.32 42.80
N ARG A 596 51.07 -52.94 42.11
CA ARG A 596 52.34 -53.69 42.11
C ARG A 596 52.98 -53.77 43.50
N GLN A 597 52.84 -52.72 44.32
CA GLN A 597 53.33 -52.74 45.69
C GLN A 597 52.50 -53.70 46.57
N ALA A 598 51.18 -53.70 46.45
CA ALA A 598 50.30 -54.63 47.16
C ALA A 598 50.44 -56.09 46.66
N GLU A 599 50.83 -56.31 45.41
CA GLU A 599 51.19 -57.62 44.87
C GLU A 599 52.48 -58.16 45.54
N LYS A 600 53.55 -57.34 45.59
CA LYS A 600 54.79 -57.67 46.32
C LYS A 600 54.54 -57.89 47.81
N GLU A 601 53.68 -57.10 48.44
CA GLU A 601 53.33 -57.28 49.85
C GLU A 601 52.62 -58.62 50.08
N LYS A 602 51.69 -59.02 49.21
CA LYS A 602 51.05 -60.35 49.26
C LYS A 602 52.05 -61.49 49.04
N GLU A 603 53.06 -61.31 48.21
CA GLU A 603 54.15 -62.29 48.02
C GLU A 603 55.00 -62.42 49.29
N PHE A 604 55.38 -61.30 49.91
CA PHE A 604 56.08 -61.30 51.19
C PHE A 604 55.23 -61.90 52.33
N GLN A 605 53.94 -61.58 52.41
CA GLN A 605 53.01 -62.17 53.38
C GLN A 605 52.94 -63.71 53.21
N LYS A 606 52.86 -64.23 51.98
CA LYS A 606 52.93 -65.68 51.71
C LYS A 606 54.25 -66.30 52.19
N GLN A 607 55.38 -65.62 51.95
CA GLN A 607 56.70 -66.08 52.41
C GLN A 607 56.77 -66.15 53.94
N VAL A 608 56.29 -65.12 54.65
CA VAL A 608 56.23 -65.08 56.11
C VAL A 608 55.31 -66.16 56.68
N ILE A 609 54.16 -66.43 56.05
CA ILE A 609 53.26 -67.53 56.43
C ILE A 609 53.98 -68.87 56.29
N ALA A 610 54.60 -69.16 55.14
CA ALA A 610 55.32 -70.40 54.89
C ALA A 610 56.51 -70.62 55.87
N GLN A 611 57.21 -69.55 56.24
CA GLN A 611 58.25 -69.61 57.27
C GLN A 611 57.66 -69.91 58.66
N ASN A 612 56.54 -69.29 59.03
CA ASN A 612 55.85 -69.54 60.29
C ASN A 612 55.30 -70.97 60.38
N ASP A 613 54.76 -71.52 59.28
CA ASP A 613 54.31 -72.91 59.20
C ASP A 613 55.48 -73.90 59.38
N THR A 614 56.64 -73.61 58.77
CA THR A 614 57.88 -74.39 58.94
C THR A 614 58.35 -74.36 60.41
N LEU A 615 58.50 -73.18 61.01
CA LEU A 615 58.88 -73.01 62.41
C LEU A 615 57.86 -73.66 63.37
N SER A 616 56.57 -73.59 63.03
CA SER A 616 55.49 -74.24 63.79
C SER A 616 55.50 -75.77 63.64
N LEU A 617 56.02 -76.32 62.55
CA LEU A 617 56.26 -77.75 62.35
C LEU A 617 57.49 -78.22 63.14
N GLU A 618 58.58 -77.45 63.13
CA GLU A 618 59.78 -77.72 63.93
C GLU A 618 59.48 -77.67 65.43
N LYS A 619 58.74 -76.65 65.88
CA LYS A 619 58.25 -76.53 67.26
C LYS A 619 57.36 -77.70 67.68
N ARG A 620 56.62 -78.33 66.75
CA ARG A 620 55.88 -79.58 67.00
C ARG A 620 56.83 -80.78 67.12
N LYS A 621 57.76 -80.97 66.16
CA LYS A 621 58.78 -82.03 66.21
C LYS A 621 59.61 -82.01 67.50
N LEU A 622 60.05 -80.83 67.93
CA LEU A 622 60.81 -80.64 69.18
C LEU A 622 59.97 -80.97 70.42
N ARG A 623 58.69 -80.60 70.44
CA ARG A 623 57.75 -80.99 71.52
C ARG A 623 57.53 -82.49 71.56
N GLU A 624 57.37 -83.15 70.41
CA GLU A 624 57.26 -84.61 70.34
C GLU A 624 58.54 -85.31 70.83
N GLN A 625 59.73 -84.79 70.49
CA GLN A 625 61.00 -85.32 71.00
C GLN A 625 61.10 -85.15 72.52
N LEU A 626 60.70 -83.99 73.06
CA LEU A 626 60.67 -83.73 74.49
C LEU A 626 59.72 -84.69 75.23
N VAL A 627 58.50 -84.89 74.75
CA VAL A 627 57.54 -85.86 75.33
C VAL A 627 58.07 -87.30 75.26
N ARG A 628 58.80 -87.67 74.19
CA ARG A 628 59.48 -88.98 74.12
C ARG A 628 60.59 -89.11 75.16
N GLN A 629 61.32 -88.03 75.46
CA GLN A 629 62.33 -88.01 76.54
C GLN A 629 61.69 -88.04 77.93
N GLU A 630 60.61 -87.27 78.18
CA GLU A 630 59.83 -87.34 79.42
C GLU A 630 59.33 -88.77 79.68
N GLY A 631 58.78 -89.44 78.66
CA GLY A 631 58.37 -90.84 78.74
C GLY A 631 59.50 -91.86 78.96
N ILE A 632 60.77 -91.47 78.78
CA ILE A 632 61.95 -92.25 79.19
C ILE A 632 62.34 -91.89 80.63
N ILE A 633 62.32 -90.60 80.99
CA ILE A 633 62.59 -90.11 82.34
C ILE A 633 61.60 -90.71 83.35
N ASP A 634 60.31 -90.82 83.02
CA ASP A 634 59.30 -91.43 83.88
C ASP A 634 59.47 -92.95 84.05
N LYS A 635 59.85 -93.67 82.97
CA LYS A 635 60.24 -95.08 83.07
C LYS A 635 61.45 -95.25 84.00
N ASN A 636 62.46 -94.39 83.83
CA ASN A 636 63.64 -94.39 84.69
C ASN A 636 63.28 -94.04 86.14
N ARG A 637 62.38 -93.08 86.38
CA ARG A 637 61.87 -92.71 87.71
C ARG A 637 61.12 -93.86 88.38
N TRP A 638 60.32 -94.61 87.63
CA TRP A 638 59.62 -95.81 88.12
C TRP A 638 60.60 -96.95 88.43
N MET A 639 61.57 -97.21 87.55
CA MET A 639 62.64 -98.19 87.80
C MET A 639 63.48 -97.82 89.03
N LEU A 640 63.90 -96.56 89.16
CA LEU A 640 64.63 -96.04 90.32
C LEU A 640 63.80 -96.18 91.61
N SER A 641 62.50 -95.86 91.57
CA SER A 641 61.58 -96.07 92.70
C SER A 641 61.48 -97.56 93.11
N SER A 642 61.55 -98.47 92.14
CA SER A 642 61.53 -99.92 92.37
C SER A 642 62.86 -100.41 92.97
N VAL A 643 63.99 -99.99 92.39
CA VAL A 643 65.34 -100.28 92.91
C VAL A 643 65.50 -99.73 94.32
N GLN A 644 65.06 -98.50 94.59
CA GLN A 644 65.11 -97.88 95.92
C GLN A 644 64.32 -98.70 96.96
N LYS A 645 63.14 -99.23 96.61
CA LYS A 645 62.40 -100.16 97.48
C LYS A 645 63.15 -101.47 97.74
N ARG A 646 63.83 -102.03 96.72
CA ARG A 646 64.66 -103.24 96.91
C ARG A 646 65.90 -102.97 97.75
N VAL A 647 66.54 -101.81 97.61
CA VAL A 647 67.66 -101.37 98.47
C VAL A 647 67.20 -101.21 99.91
N LEU A 648 66.09 -100.49 100.17
CA LEU A 648 65.53 -100.34 101.52
C LEU A 648 65.19 -101.69 102.19
N PHE A 649 64.76 -102.69 101.41
CA PHE A 649 64.55 -104.04 101.92
C PHE A 649 65.88 -104.76 102.23
N LEU A 650 66.88 -104.66 101.35
CA LEU A 650 68.22 -105.21 101.58
C LEU A 650 68.91 -104.54 102.79
N ASP A 651 68.68 -103.25 103.03
CA ASP A 651 69.16 -102.53 104.22
C ASP A 651 68.49 -103.02 105.51
N GLN A 652 67.20 -103.40 105.44
CA GLN A 652 66.49 -104.05 106.55
C GLN A 652 67.00 -105.47 106.79
N GLU A 653 67.23 -106.26 105.73
CA GLU A 653 67.88 -107.59 105.83
C GLU A 653 69.28 -107.45 106.45
N ASN A 654 70.11 -106.52 105.98
CA ASN A 654 71.45 -106.24 106.52
C ASN A 654 71.40 -105.81 108.00
N LYS A 655 70.45 -104.95 108.38
CA LYS A 655 70.25 -104.55 109.78
C LYS A 655 69.86 -105.74 110.66
N HIS A 656 68.97 -106.60 110.19
CA HIS A 656 68.60 -107.84 110.88
C HIS A 656 69.77 -108.83 110.98
N PHE A 657 70.61 -108.96 109.94
CA PHE A 657 71.84 -109.74 110.01
C PHE A 657 72.83 -109.17 111.03
N LEU A 658 73.02 -107.85 111.10
CA LEU A 658 73.87 -107.20 112.10
C LEU A 658 73.33 -107.39 113.53
N GLU A 659 72.02 -107.28 113.74
CA GLU A 659 71.38 -107.52 115.04
C GLU A 659 71.51 -108.99 115.48
N ASN A 660 71.33 -109.94 114.57
CA ASN A 660 71.54 -111.37 114.83
C ASN A 660 73.01 -111.68 115.12
N ASN A 661 73.95 -111.08 114.39
CA ASN A 661 75.39 -111.25 114.62
C ASN A 661 75.82 -110.66 115.98
N LEU A 662 75.21 -109.54 116.41
CA LEU A 662 75.37 -108.99 117.76
C LEU A 662 74.81 -109.92 118.83
N GLN A 663 73.64 -110.53 118.62
CA GLN A 663 73.09 -111.54 119.56
C GLN A 663 73.98 -112.79 119.66
N LEU A 664 74.51 -113.27 118.54
CA LEU A 664 75.47 -114.38 118.52
C LEU A 664 76.78 -114.01 119.23
N SER A 665 77.31 -112.79 119.03
CA SER A 665 78.46 -112.29 119.77
C SER A 665 78.21 -112.23 121.28
N GLN A 666 77.01 -111.81 121.71
CA GLN A 666 76.62 -111.80 123.12
C GLN A 666 76.49 -113.22 123.71
N GLN A 667 76.08 -114.20 122.91
CA GLN A 667 76.08 -115.62 123.32
C GLN A 667 77.51 -116.17 123.43
N ILE A 668 78.42 -115.79 122.53
CA ILE A 668 79.84 -116.13 122.60
C ILE A 668 80.49 -115.50 123.84
N ASP A 669 80.25 -114.21 124.12
CA ASP A 669 80.69 -113.54 125.35
C ASP A 669 80.19 -114.27 126.61
N LEU A 670 78.94 -114.77 126.60
CA LEU A 670 78.37 -115.51 127.71
C LEU A 670 79.03 -116.88 127.87
N LEU A 671 79.28 -117.60 126.77
CA LEU A 671 80.01 -118.87 126.75
C LEU A 671 81.45 -118.70 127.23
N GLU A 672 82.16 -117.65 126.79
CA GLU A 672 83.49 -117.34 127.29
C GLU A 672 83.50 -117.07 128.80
N ARG A 673 82.51 -116.32 129.32
CA ARG A 673 82.37 -116.11 130.77
C ARG A 673 82.11 -117.43 131.51
N VAL A 674 81.30 -118.33 130.96
CA VAL A 674 81.07 -119.67 131.53
C VAL A 674 82.37 -120.48 131.53
N VAL A 675 83.10 -120.55 130.41
CA VAL A 675 84.39 -121.25 130.30
C VAL A 675 85.42 -120.69 131.29
N ARG A 676 85.58 -119.37 131.37
CA ARG A 676 86.45 -118.71 132.37
C ARG A 676 86.01 -119.03 133.81
N SER A 677 84.69 -119.11 134.09
CA SER A 677 84.17 -119.47 135.41
C SER A 677 84.40 -120.95 135.81
N ILE A 678 84.55 -121.84 134.82
CA ILE A 678 84.92 -123.25 135.03
C ILE A 678 86.41 -123.34 135.34
N LEU A 679 87.26 -122.64 134.56
CA LEU A 679 88.71 -122.58 134.75
C LEU A 679 89.11 -122.05 136.15
N ILE A 680 88.39 -121.06 136.69
CA ILE A 680 88.71 -120.45 137.99
C ILE A 680 88.38 -121.36 139.20
N ARG A 681 87.58 -122.43 139.03
CA ARG A 681 87.11 -123.29 140.15
C ARG A 681 87.94 -124.55 140.41
N ARG A 682 89.12 -124.70 139.81
CA ARG A 682 90.05 -125.82 140.11
C ARG A 682 91.48 -125.28 140.22
N GLY A 683 92.07 -125.35 141.41
CA GLY A 683 93.45 -124.94 141.67
C GLY A 683 94.35 -126.14 141.93
N GLU A 684 95.21 -126.46 140.96
CA GLU A 684 96.33 -127.40 141.06
C GLU A 684 97.29 -127.10 139.89
N GLU A 685 98.55 -127.53 139.99
CA GLU A 685 99.59 -127.23 139.00
C GLU A 685 99.44 -128.06 137.71
N THR A 686 99.78 -127.50 136.54
CA THR A 686 100.34 -128.29 135.42
C THR A 686 100.95 -127.40 134.33
N THR A 687 102.23 -127.63 134.01
CA THR A 687 102.86 -127.17 132.76
C THR A 687 102.66 -128.22 131.66
N VAL A 688 101.49 -128.19 131.01
CA VAL A 688 101.03 -129.16 130.01
C VAL A 688 100.19 -128.37 128.98
N SER A 689 100.39 -128.44 127.66
CA SER A 689 101.35 -129.23 126.88
C SER A 689 101.56 -128.63 125.49
N ASP A 690 102.73 -128.88 124.89
CA ASP A 690 102.77 -129.18 123.46
C ASP A 690 102.18 -130.60 123.25
N ILE A 691 101.30 -130.79 122.26
CA ILE A 691 100.81 -132.11 121.84
C ILE A 691 101.17 -132.29 120.35
N PRO A 692 102.04 -133.26 120.01
CA PRO A 692 102.34 -133.61 118.62
C PRO A 692 101.17 -134.28 117.87
N GLU A 693 101.43 -134.48 116.59
CA GLU A 693 100.54 -135.01 115.56
C GLU A 693 99.75 -136.28 115.95
N PHE A 694 98.50 -136.34 115.50
CA PHE A 694 97.84 -137.62 115.21
C PHE A 694 97.33 -137.59 113.76
N GLU A 695 97.87 -138.48 112.94
CA GLU A 695 97.74 -138.46 111.47
C GLU A 695 96.84 -139.62 110.97
N ALA A 696 96.19 -139.39 109.82
CA ALA A 696 95.52 -140.38 108.95
C ALA A 696 94.29 -141.12 109.53
N LEU A 697 93.17 -141.30 108.82
CA LEU A 697 92.70 -140.81 107.51
C LEU A 697 91.38 -140.02 107.75
N ASN A 698 90.43 -139.70 106.85
CA ASN A 698 90.07 -139.94 105.43
C ASN A 698 88.98 -138.85 105.12
N LYS A 699 88.69 -138.33 103.91
CA LYS A 699 89.24 -138.43 102.54
C LYS A 699 88.55 -137.34 101.69
N ILE A 700 89.15 -136.87 100.58
CA ILE A 700 88.55 -135.92 99.58
C ILE A 700 88.38 -134.49 100.14
N MET A 701 88.84 -133.38 99.53
CA MET A 701 89.63 -133.12 98.30
C MET A 701 90.45 -131.80 98.45
N PRO A 702 91.57 -131.58 97.72
CA PRO A 702 92.33 -130.32 97.77
C PRO A 702 92.40 -129.51 96.44
N LEU A 703 92.85 -128.24 96.54
CA LEU A 703 93.28 -127.33 95.45
C LEU A 703 92.18 -126.90 94.43
N PRO A 704 92.44 -125.98 93.46
CA PRO A 704 93.56 -125.03 93.24
C PRO A 704 93.05 -123.56 93.03
N ASN A 705 93.84 -122.52 92.69
CA ASN A 705 95.24 -122.12 92.98
C ASN A 705 95.43 -120.61 92.68
N SER A 706 96.63 -120.09 92.97
CA SER A 706 97.16 -118.84 92.40
C SER A 706 97.43 -118.93 90.88
N GLY A 707 97.58 -117.79 90.18
CA GLY A 707 97.96 -117.78 88.76
C GLY A 707 98.25 -116.40 88.16
N LYS A 708 99.53 -116.08 87.94
CA LYS A 708 99.97 -114.88 87.18
C LYS A 708 99.90 -115.11 85.66
N ILE A 709 100.10 -114.02 84.89
CA ILE A 709 100.75 -113.91 83.55
C ILE A 709 99.87 -113.63 82.30
N ARG A 710 100.22 -112.49 81.65
CA ARG A 710 100.10 -112.05 80.24
C ARG A 710 98.74 -111.90 79.54
N ALA A 711 98.72 -110.91 78.65
CA ALA A 711 97.76 -110.77 77.57
C ALA A 711 98.15 -111.60 76.35
N ILE A 712 97.16 -111.92 75.49
CA ILE A 712 97.11 -111.57 74.06
C ILE A 712 95.67 -111.79 73.53
N SER A 713 95.34 -111.10 72.44
CA SER A 713 94.02 -110.97 71.80
C SER A 713 93.49 -112.25 71.10
N PHE A 714 92.15 -112.38 70.95
CA PHE A 714 91.38 -112.45 69.67
C PHE A 714 90.04 -113.23 69.73
N SER A 715 89.05 -112.73 68.96
CA SER A 715 87.83 -113.38 68.39
C SER A 715 86.86 -114.18 69.31
N GLY A 716 85.54 -114.18 69.11
CA GLY A 716 84.71 -113.85 67.93
C GLY A 716 84.26 -115.15 67.23
N PRO A 717 82.94 -115.42 67.04
CA PRO A 717 82.04 -114.70 66.11
C PRO A 717 80.66 -114.37 66.75
N GLY A 718 79.58 -113.90 66.10
CA GLY A 718 79.20 -113.48 64.71
C GLY A 718 77.66 -113.41 64.68
N LEU A 719 76.96 -112.44 64.09
CA LEU A 719 76.76 -112.02 62.69
C LEU A 719 76.23 -110.54 62.73
N VAL A 720 76.50 -109.56 61.85
CA VAL A 720 76.73 -109.50 60.37
C VAL A 720 75.46 -109.90 59.60
N GLU A 721 74.83 -108.99 58.83
CA GLU A 721 75.21 -108.58 57.47
C GLU A 721 74.38 -107.33 57.06
N SER A 722 74.82 -106.33 56.26
CA SER A 722 76.12 -105.98 55.65
C SER A 722 76.23 -104.45 55.43
N ALA A 723 77.39 -103.94 55.01
CA ALA A 723 77.58 -102.52 54.65
C ALA A 723 78.53 -102.31 53.44
N LYS A 724 78.25 -101.26 52.64
CA LYS A 724 79.10 -100.58 51.63
C LYS A 724 78.43 -99.22 51.34
N SER A 725 79.12 -98.14 50.97
CA SER A 725 80.55 -97.98 50.59
C SER A 725 81.18 -96.70 51.21
N LEU A 726 82.38 -96.36 50.75
CA LEU A 726 83.36 -95.43 51.33
C LEU A 726 83.21 -93.94 50.96
N GLN A 727 83.48 -93.09 51.96
CA GLN A 727 84.49 -91.99 51.98
C GLN A 727 84.37 -90.75 51.07
N GLU A 728 84.71 -89.59 51.64
CA GLU A 728 84.90 -88.28 51.01
C GLU A 728 86.35 -88.07 50.53
N THR A 729 86.56 -87.32 49.42
CA THR A 729 87.44 -86.11 49.38
C THR A 729 87.51 -85.49 47.96
N GLU A 730 87.36 -84.16 47.92
CA GLU A 730 88.06 -83.19 47.05
C GLU A 730 87.85 -83.16 45.52
N GLU A 731 88.50 -82.18 44.89
CA GLU A 731 88.07 -81.44 43.70
C GLU A 731 88.57 -82.03 42.36
N HIS A 732 87.87 -81.75 41.25
CA HIS A 732 88.38 -80.82 40.20
C HIS A 732 87.44 -80.67 38.97
N THR A 733 87.06 -79.41 38.73
CA THR A 733 86.87 -78.69 37.45
C THR A 733 86.65 -79.41 36.09
N SER A 734 85.64 -78.89 35.35
CA SER A 734 85.58 -78.71 33.86
C SER A 734 85.44 -79.95 32.96
N GLU A 735 84.90 -79.90 31.71
CA GLU A 735 84.48 -78.76 30.87
C GLU A 735 83.34 -79.11 29.87
N GLU A 736 82.86 -78.10 29.12
CA GLU A 736 82.08 -78.07 27.85
C GLU A 736 81.26 -79.30 27.35
N THR A 737 80.05 -79.15 26.81
CA THR A 737 79.51 -78.20 25.81
C THR A 737 77.99 -78.01 26.06
N VAL A 738 77.13 -77.16 25.45
CA VAL A 738 77.13 -75.98 24.53
C VAL A 738 75.70 -75.36 24.68
N ALA A 739 75.33 -74.11 24.36
CA ALA A 739 75.91 -73.08 23.48
C ALA A 739 75.95 -71.68 24.14
N SER A 740 76.73 -70.77 23.57
CA SER A 740 76.67 -69.32 23.82
C SER A 740 76.31 -68.57 22.52
N PRO A 741 76.07 -67.23 22.54
CA PRO A 741 77.21 -66.30 22.52
C PRO A 741 77.06 -64.97 23.30
N LYS A 742 78.14 -64.62 24.01
CA LYS A 742 78.88 -63.33 23.97
C LYS A 742 78.10 -61.99 23.94
N SER A 743 78.21 -61.22 25.05
CA SER A 743 79.02 -59.97 25.18
C SER A 743 79.09 -58.92 24.04
N PRO A 744 79.44 -57.63 24.33
CA PRO A 744 79.22 -56.81 25.54
C PRO A 744 79.02 -55.27 25.29
N ARG A 745 78.91 -54.48 26.39
CA ARG A 745 79.44 -53.11 26.62
C ARG A 745 79.19 -51.91 25.65
N SER A 746 78.74 -50.81 26.27
CA SER A 746 79.15 -49.38 26.09
C SER A 746 78.64 -48.49 24.93
N LEU A 747 78.83 -47.17 25.16
CA LEU A 747 78.48 -45.96 24.38
C LEU A 747 77.03 -45.45 24.63
N LEU A 748 76.78 -44.18 25.03
CA LEU A 748 77.64 -42.97 25.15
C LEU A 748 77.20 -42.03 26.32
N CYS A 749 78.10 -41.07 26.64
CA CYS A 749 77.98 -39.75 27.32
C CYS A 749 76.66 -39.26 27.97
N SER A 750 76.67 -38.34 28.95
CA SER A 750 77.72 -37.80 29.86
C SER A 750 77.04 -36.96 30.95
N GLN A 751 77.71 -36.73 32.07
CA GLN A 751 77.38 -35.63 32.99
C GLN A 751 77.73 -34.27 32.37
N ASN A 752 77.09 -33.20 32.88
CA ASN A 752 77.70 -31.89 33.13
C ASN A 752 76.81 -31.08 34.10
N SER A 753 77.42 -30.19 34.89
CA SER A 753 76.78 -29.43 35.96
C SER A 753 77.00 -27.93 35.82
N GLU A 754 76.06 -27.17 36.41
CA GLU A 754 76.22 -25.82 37.00
C GLU A 754 76.60 -24.58 36.16
N ALA A 755 76.11 -23.44 36.69
CA ALA A 755 76.57 -22.06 36.55
C ALA A 755 76.51 -21.35 35.18
N GLY A 756 75.97 -20.12 35.19
CA GLY A 756 75.94 -19.21 34.04
C GLY A 756 74.91 -18.08 34.20
N CYS A 757 75.31 -16.96 34.80
CA CYS A 757 74.45 -15.79 35.01
C CYS A 757 74.61 -14.73 33.88
N VAL A 758 73.95 -13.58 34.05
CA VAL A 758 74.08 -12.29 33.32
C VAL A 758 73.23 -12.19 32.03
N LYS A 759 72.59 -11.07 31.64
CA LYS A 759 72.02 -9.82 32.26
C LYS A 759 71.46 -8.98 31.07
N VAL A 760 70.88 -7.79 31.30
CA VAL A 760 70.49 -6.77 30.28
C VAL A 760 69.25 -7.15 29.43
N ALA A 761 68.25 -6.28 29.19
CA ALA A 761 67.80 -5.08 29.90
C ALA A 761 66.33 -4.74 29.51
N SER A 762 65.67 -3.91 30.34
CA SER A 762 64.46 -3.14 30.00
C SER A 762 64.86 -1.77 29.35
N PRO A 763 63.97 -0.85 28.87
CA PRO A 763 62.93 -0.23 29.72
C PRO A 763 61.65 0.40 29.06
N LYS A 764 60.64 0.65 29.92
CA LYS A 764 59.85 1.90 30.13
C LYS A 764 58.97 2.58 29.04
N GLU A 765 57.89 3.17 29.58
CA GLU A 765 57.01 4.25 29.08
C GLU A 765 56.29 4.01 27.71
N THR A 766 55.26 4.79 27.30
CA THR A 766 54.62 6.01 27.86
C THR A 766 53.08 5.93 27.81
N TYR A 767 52.38 6.95 28.34
CA TYR A 767 50.94 7.20 28.15
C TYR A 767 50.59 7.52 26.68
N HIS A 768 49.31 7.34 26.30
CA HIS A 768 48.51 8.47 25.79
C HIS A 768 47.00 8.28 25.97
N ILE A 769 46.29 9.41 26.06
CA ILE A 769 44.83 9.57 26.01
C ILE A 769 44.53 10.48 24.81
N GLN A 770 43.28 10.45 24.31
CA GLN A 770 42.71 11.30 23.25
C GLN A 770 43.14 10.87 21.83
N GLU A 771 42.28 10.90 20.80
CA GLU A 771 40.86 11.30 20.73
C GLU A 771 39.87 10.12 20.85
#